data_AF-A0A843LGU8-F1
#
_entry.id   AF-A0A843LGU8-F1
#
_cell.length_a   1.000
_cell.length_b   1.000
_cell.length_c   1.000
_cell.angle_alpha   90.00
_cell.angle_beta   90.00
_cell.angle_gamma   90.00
#
_symmetry.space_group_name_H-M   'P 1'
#
loop_
_entity.id
_entity.type
_entity.pdbx_description
1 polymer ?
#
loop_
_entity_poly.entity_id
_entity_poly.type
_entity_poly.pdbx_seq_one_letter_code
_entity_poly.pdbx_strand_id
1 'polypeptide(L)'
;MKIDLKALLANAIVLLSAMPGVYCSEISVDGGASVSDMRNDATEYTIVANLLANNSPAWSNNDEDFDFASRGFLATDDPLIIPSDYPNITTWNMEEFSFLDNATCPDTVNPLLYRHARVNKINGLFEVVPGIYQVRGYDITSMSLIKGDSGWIVIDPMIAVETARAAMALVNRTLGYYPVKAVIYSHPHADHYQGVKGVITDEQVAAGEVEVIAPAGFMEHAVSENVYAGTAMQRRAKYMYGVLLPHDAKGLVDNGLGKYTPTGRASLIAPTIDITETGQNLTIDGVNMQFQYCTNTEAPVEMNIWFPDHKALFMAENCVATLHNILTLRGAQVRDPLSWAECLDEARRLYGDEAEVVFTAHNWPRYGNDKVVELLENQRDMYKYINDQTLHFMNKGYTMDEIANMITLPKSLQKYWYTHGFYGQIYMCVKATYQKYLGFYDANPINLKRLPPEEFARNITEYMGGADAVLEKLAGDYDAGEYELVATIASYLVFADPNNMEAREMEAAALEQLGYQAESGPARDSYLMAAQELRSSQQVQGFTTISADVLSAMPTSMLLDYIAVRLDGQMADGENFRMNLALNDTGEKALIQVKNSVLVYWVGESSDEANVKVTMPRRTLEQLALDPTVPLSGAATEGDASVFERFVGMLDVFDPSFNIVLP
;
A
#
# COMPACT_ATOMS: atom_id res chain seq x y z
N MET A 1 -41.24 -62.57 -4.06
CA MET A 1 -42.06 -61.61 -4.84
C MET A 1 -41.15 -60.44 -5.20
N LYS A 2 -40.76 -60.35 -6.47
CA LYS A 2 -39.96 -59.24 -7.01
C LYS A 2 -40.87 -58.03 -7.20
N ILE A 3 -40.50 -56.88 -6.66
CA ILE A 3 -41.01 -55.55 -7.04
C ILE A 3 -39.80 -54.61 -6.83
N ASP A 4 -38.96 -54.47 -7.86
CA ASP A 4 -38.99 -53.50 -8.97
C ASP A 4 -38.38 -52.14 -8.57
N LEU A 5 -37.18 -51.91 -9.10
CA LEU A 5 -36.15 -50.98 -8.61
C LEU A 5 -36.05 -49.72 -9.48
N LYS A 6 -37.16 -49.27 -10.08
CA LYS A 6 -37.15 -48.17 -11.07
C LYS A 6 -38.11 -47.00 -10.80
N ALA A 7 -38.68 -46.87 -9.60
CA ALA A 7 -39.62 -45.78 -9.29
C ALA A 7 -39.26 -44.91 -8.07
N LEU A 8 -38.03 -44.97 -7.55
CA LEU A 8 -37.55 -44.13 -6.43
C LEU A 8 -36.37 -43.20 -6.78
N LEU A 9 -36.14 -43.01 -8.07
CA LEU A 9 -35.10 -42.13 -8.64
C LEU A 9 -35.74 -40.90 -9.29
N ALA A 10 -36.47 -40.13 -8.48
CA ALA A 10 -36.92 -38.78 -8.82
C ALA A 10 -37.35 -38.08 -7.53
N ASN A 11 -36.38 -37.54 -6.76
CA ASN A 11 -36.49 -36.43 -5.79
C ASN A 11 -35.31 -36.43 -4.80
N ALA A 12 -34.08 -36.34 -5.31
CA ALA A 12 -32.90 -36.14 -4.46
C ALA A 12 -31.74 -35.49 -5.22
N ILE A 13 -31.93 -34.26 -5.74
CA ILE A 13 -30.84 -33.33 -6.05
C ILE A 13 -31.37 -31.89 -5.87
N VAL A 14 -31.50 -31.41 -4.63
CA VAL A 14 -31.46 -29.98 -4.28
C VAL A 14 -31.01 -29.91 -2.83
N LEU A 15 -29.72 -29.76 -2.56
CA LEU A 15 -29.12 -29.23 -1.32
C LEU A 15 -27.60 -29.47 -1.35
N LEU A 16 -26.86 -28.56 -1.99
CA LEU A 16 -25.44 -28.25 -1.73
C LEU A 16 -24.92 -27.26 -2.78
N SER A 17 -25.10 -25.97 -2.50
CA SER A 17 -24.24 -24.86 -2.95
C SER A 17 -24.86 -23.53 -2.51
N ALA A 18 -24.76 -23.22 -1.21
CA ALA A 18 -24.89 -21.84 -0.76
C ALA A 18 -23.45 -21.30 -0.62
N MET A 19 -22.88 -20.84 -1.73
CA MET A 19 -21.80 -19.87 -1.69
C MET A 19 -22.44 -18.47 -1.77
N PRO A 20 -21.96 -17.46 -1.03
CA PRO A 20 -22.29 -16.08 -1.34
C PRO A 20 -21.54 -15.71 -2.63
N GLY A 21 -22.21 -15.89 -3.76
CA GLY A 21 -21.81 -15.27 -5.02
C GLY A 21 -22.14 -13.78 -4.93
N VAL A 22 -21.11 -12.96 -4.78
CA VAL A 22 -21.22 -11.51 -4.99
C VAL A 22 -21.44 -11.30 -6.48
N TYR A 23 -22.60 -10.73 -6.81
CA TYR A 23 -22.90 -10.22 -8.14
C TYR A 23 -21.96 -9.04 -8.42
N CYS A 24 -20.84 -9.29 -9.10
CA CYS A 24 -20.27 -8.28 -9.99
C CYS A 24 -21.10 -8.35 -11.28
N SER A 25 -21.97 -7.37 -11.47
CA SER A 25 -22.62 -7.18 -12.76
C SER A 25 -21.55 -6.79 -13.78
N GLU A 26 -21.24 -7.72 -14.69
CA GLU A 26 -20.63 -7.42 -15.97
C GLU A 26 -21.44 -6.32 -16.66
N ILE A 27 -20.78 -5.22 -17.02
CA ILE A 27 -21.21 -4.42 -18.17
C ILE A 27 -20.97 -5.31 -19.38
N SER A 28 -22.01 -6.02 -19.79
CA SER A 28 -22.06 -6.67 -21.09
C SER A 28 -22.04 -5.57 -22.14
N VAL A 29 -21.06 -5.65 -23.06
CA VAL A 29 -20.99 -4.81 -24.26
C VAL A 29 -22.06 -5.31 -25.21
N ASP A 30 -23.30 -4.93 -24.95
CA ASP A 30 -24.37 -4.97 -25.94
C ASP A 30 -24.47 -3.56 -26.54
N GLY A 31 -24.39 -3.46 -27.86
CA GLY A 31 -24.25 -2.18 -28.57
C GLY A 31 -25.41 -1.22 -28.28
N GLY A 32 -25.12 -0.07 -27.68
CA GLY A 32 -26.09 1.01 -27.51
C GLY A 32 -25.61 2.14 -26.60
N ALA A 33 -25.55 3.36 -27.16
CA ALA A 33 -25.21 4.66 -26.53
C ALA A 33 -23.76 4.82 -26.03
N SER A 34 -23.03 5.77 -26.63
CA SER A 34 -21.81 6.33 -26.03
C SER A 34 -22.19 6.94 -24.69
N VAL A 35 -21.82 6.30 -23.58
CA VAL A 35 -21.83 6.95 -22.26
C VAL A 35 -20.91 8.16 -22.41
N SER A 36 -21.45 9.37 -22.27
CA SER A 36 -20.64 10.58 -22.30
C SER A 36 -19.62 10.50 -21.16
N ASP A 37 -18.34 10.67 -21.47
CA ASP A 37 -17.30 10.79 -20.45
C ASP A 37 -17.66 11.94 -19.50
N MET A 38 -17.90 11.62 -18.23
CA MET A 38 -18.31 12.60 -17.22
C MET A 38 -17.13 13.42 -16.69
N ARG A 39 -15.89 13.11 -17.13
CA ARG A 39 -14.66 13.80 -16.71
C ARG A 39 -14.41 15.03 -17.56
N ASN A 40 -14.16 16.18 -16.93
CA ASN A 40 -13.89 17.42 -17.64
C ASN A 40 -12.53 17.37 -18.36
N ASP A 41 -12.38 18.25 -19.35
CA ASP A 41 -11.07 18.54 -19.94
C ASP A 41 -10.24 19.43 -18.99
N ALA A 42 -8.94 19.52 -19.24
CA ALA A 42 -8.09 20.48 -18.56
C ALA A 42 -8.55 21.92 -18.88
N THR A 43 -8.71 22.74 -17.85
CA THR A 43 -8.98 24.18 -18.03
C THR A 43 -7.73 24.91 -18.54
N GLU A 44 -7.89 26.15 -19.00
CA GLU A 44 -6.76 27.00 -19.37
C GLU A 44 -5.75 27.18 -18.21
N TYR A 45 -6.22 27.27 -16.96
CA TYR A 45 -5.34 27.37 -15.80
C TYR A 45 -4.57 26.08 -15.52
N THR A 46 -5.21 24.92 -15.65
CA THR A 46 -4.54 23.61 -15.55
C THR A 46 -3.49 23.45 -16.64
N ILE A 47 -3.81 23.84 -17.88
CA ILE A 47 -2.85 23.85 -18.99
C ILE A 47 -1.65 24.74 -18.65
N VAL A 48 -1.90 25.96 -18.17
CA VAL A 48 -0.82 26.89 -17.77
C VAL A 48 0.02 26.32 -16.63
N ALA A 49 -0.58 25.73 -15.60
CA ALA A 49 0.13 25.09 -14.49
C ALA A 49 1.04 23.96 -14.99
N ASN A 50 0.51 23.09 -15.86
CA ASN A 50 1.27 22.01 -16.49
C ASN A 50 2.41 22.54 -17.38
N LEU A 51 2.17 23.60 -18.17
CA LEU A 51 3.22 24.26 -18.95
C LEU A 51 4.31 24.87 -18.06
N LEU A 52 3.96 25.42 -16.89
CA LEU A 52 4.94 25.97 -15.95
C LEU A 52 5.81 24.87 -15.32
N ALA A 53 5.30 23.66 -15.12
CA ALA A 53 6.07 22.52 -14.63
C ALA A 53 7.22 22.12 -15.60
N ASN A 54 7.10 22.45 -16.89
CA ASN A 54 8.20 22.29 -17.86
C ASN A 54 9.41 23.20 -17.60
N ASN A 55 9.30 24.18 -16.69
CA ASN A 55 10.45 25.01 -16.28
C ASN A 55 11.33 24.35 -15.19
N SER A 56 10.99 23.13 -14.76
CA SER A 56 11.81 22.39 -13.79
C SER A 56 13.28 22.27 -14.25
N PRO A 57 14.27 22.49 -13.36
CA PRO A 57 15.67 22.30 -13.73
C PRO A 57 16.03 20.83 -14.00
N ALA A 58 15.20 19.86 -13.62
CA ALA A 58 15.42 18.43 -13.86
C ALA A 58 15.46 18.06 -15.36
N TRP A 59 14.81 18.85 -16.22
CA TRP A 59 14.84 18.65 -17.68
C TRP A 59 16.25 18.74 -18.27
N SER A 60 17.22 19.34 -17.57
CA SER A 60 18.62 19.43 -18.01
C SER A 60 19.33 18.07 -18.12
N ASN A 61 18.79 17.01 -17.49
CA ASN A 61 19.34 15.66 -17.53
C ASN A 61 18.24 14.61 -17.77
N ASN A 62 17.34 14.89 -18.73
CA ASN A 62 16.17 14.04 -18.98
C ASN A 62 16.52 12.60 -19.39
N ASP A 63 17.53 12.45 -20.26
CA ASP A 63 17.79 11.18 -20.97
C ASP A 63 18.47 10.13 -20.09
N GLU A 64 19.17 10.54 -19.03
CA GLU A 64 19.96 9.63 -18.18
C GLU A 64 19.11 8.51 -17.55
N ASP A 65 17.90 8.81 -17.07
CA ASP A 65 17.05 7.76 -16.51
C ASP A 65 16.50 6.82 -17.58
N PHE A 66 16.22 7.31 -18.79
CA PHE A 66 15.78 6.44 -19.88
C PHE A 66 16.91 5.48 -20.29
N ASP A 67 18.15 5.97 -20.32
CA ASP A 67 19.34 5.16 -20.58
C ASP A 67 19.54 4.11 -19.47
N PHE A 68 19.46 4.52 -18.20
CA PHE A 68 19.58 3.61 -17.06
C PHE A 68 18.44 2.60 -16.97
N ALA A 69 17.21 3.01 -17.23
CA ALA A 69 16.06 2.13 -17.30
C ALA A 69 16.16 1.16 -18.48
N SER A 70 16.70 1.55 -19.63
CA SER A 70 16.79 0.63 -20.78
C SER A 70 18.02 -0.29 -20.73
N ARG A 71 19.03 0.06 -19.93
CA ARG A 71 20.30 -0.67 -19.86
C ARG A 71 20.11 -2.10 -19.36
N GLY A 72 20.74 -3.03 -20.06
CA GLY A 72 20.77 -4.45 -19.68
C GLY A 72 19.52 -5.24 -20.09
N PHE A 73 18.62 -4.68 -20.90
CA PHE A 73 17.42 -5.38 -21.36
C PHE A 73 17.74 -6.72 -22.03
N LEU A 74 17.03 -7.78 -21.63
CA LEU A 74 17.19 -9.13 -22.15
C LEU A 74 15.92 -9.64 -22.86
N ALA A 75 14.76 -9.53 -22.21
CA ALA A 75 13.50 -10.05 -22.72
C ALA A 75 12.28 -9.45 -21.98
N THR A 76 11.12 -9.44 -22.62
CA THR A 76 9.81 -9.16 -21.99
C THR A 76 8.72 -9.98 -22.70
N ASP A 77 7.53 -10.07 -22.10
CA ASP A 77 6.32 -10.57 -22.78
C ASP A 77 5.71 -9.45 -23.63
N ASP A 78 5.21 -9.80 -24.81
CA ASP A 78 4.53 -8.87 -25.74
C ASP A 78 3.33 -9.61 -26.39
N PRO A 79 2.08 -9.28 -26.00
CA PRO A 79 1.71 -8.29 -24.99
C PRO A 79 2.03 -8.75 -23.56
N LEU A 80 2.28 -7.80 -22.65
CA LEU A 80 2.49 -8.10 -21.22
C LEU A 80 1.15 -8.10 -20.47
N ILE A 81 0.53 -9.28 -20.43
CA ILE A 81 -0.74 -9.54 -19.73
C ILE A 81 -0.60 -10.79 -18.87
N ILE A 82 -0.84 -10.66 -17.56
CA ILE A 82 -0.75 -11.75 -16.57
C ILE A 82 -2.17 -12.06 -16.08
N PRO A 83 -2.72 -13.25 -16.40
CA PRO A 83 -4.05 -13.65 -15.92
C PRO A 83 -4.01 -13.96 -14.42
N SER A 84 -5.13 -13.72 -13.73
CA SER A 84 -5.29 -14.14 -12.35
C SER A 84 -5.63 -15.62 -12.23
N ASP A 85 -5.29 -16.23 -11.09
CA ASP A 85 -5.85 -17.51 -10.69
C ASP A 85 -7.37 -17.38 -10.36
N TYR A 86 -7.87 -16.16 -10.11
CA TYR A 86 -9.29 -15.88 -9.94
C TYR A 86 -10.02 -15.73 -11.29
N PRO A 87 -11.21 -16.35 -11.47
CA PRO A 87 -11.96 -16.27 -12.72
C PRO A 87 -12.28 -14.82 -13.11
N ASN A 88 -12.13 -14.51 -14.40
CA ASN A 88 -12.47 -13.21 -15.02
C ASN A 88 -11.71 -11.99 -14.46
N ILE A 89 -10.61 -12.20 -13.74
CA ILE A 89 -9.75 -11.13 -13.24
C ILE A 89 -8.41 -11.18 -14.00
N THR A 90 -7.92 -10.01 -14.40
CA THR A 90 -6.55 -9.84 -14.91
C THR A 90 -5.69 -9.31 -13.79
N THR A 91 -4.59 -10.01 -13.46
CA THR A 91 -3.71 -9.58 -12.37
C THR A 91 -2.86 -8.39 -12.80
N TRP A 92 -2.32 -8.44 -14.03
CA TRP A 92 -1.48 -7.38 -14.59
C TRP A 92 -1.74 -7.20 -16.08
N ASN A 93 -1.79 -5.97 -16.56
CA ASN A 93 -2.03 -5.60 -17.95
C ASN A 93 -1.28 -4.29 -18.26
N MET A 94 -0.10 -4.42 -18.86
CA MET A 94 0.73 -3.28 -19.25
C MET A 94 0.19 -2.57 -20.50
N GLU A 95 -0.63 -3.25 -21.32
CA GLU A 95 -1.16 -2.73 -22.59
C GLU A 95 -2.13 -1.56 -22.40
N GLU A 96 -2.78 -1.50 -21.24
CA GLU A 96 -3.66 -0.39 -20.83
C GLU A 96 -2.93 0.96 -20.79
N PHE A 97 -1.60 0.94 -20.68
CA PHE A 97 -0.76 2.15 -20.67
C PHE A 97 -0.11 2.45 -22.03
N SER A 98 -0.62 1.88 -23.13
CA SER A 98 -0.17 2.16 -24.50
C SER A 98 -0.29 3.64 -24.90
N PHE A 99 -1.19 4.40 -24.27
CA PHE A 99 -1.31 5.85 -24.49
C PHE A 99 -0.05 6.66 -24.09
N LEU A 100 0.82 6.09 -23.24
CA LEU A 100 2.12 6.67 -22.88
C LEU A 100 3.18 6.57 -24.00
N ASP A 101 2.90 5.82 -25.08
CA ASP A 101 3.80 5.75 -26.26
C ASP A 101 3.69 6.99 -27.16
N ASN A 102 2.68 7.83 -26.92
CA ASN A 102 2.54 9.09 -27.62
C ASN A 102 3.69 10.04 -27.26
N ALA A 103 4.19 10.80 -28.25
CA ALA A 103 5.24 11.79 -28.03
C ALA A 103 4.75 13.04 -27.28
N THR A 104 3.44 13.32 -27.32
CA THR A 104 2.84 14.52 -26.71
C THR A 104 2.16 14.19 -25.39
N CYS A 105 2.58 14.84 -24.31
CA CYS A 105 1.91 14.81 -23.02
C CYS A 105 0.49 15.40 -23.14
N PRO A 106 -0.57 14.71 -22.69
CA PRO A 106 -1.91 15.27 -22.62
C PRO A 106 -1.97 16.45 -21.63
N ASP A 107 -2.84 17.43 -21.91
CA ASP A 107 -3.05 18.60 -21.04
C ASP A 107 -3.59 18.25 -19.64
N THR A 108 -4.19 17.07 -19.50
CA THR A 108 -4.78 16.53 -18.26
C THR A 108 -3.77 15.75 -17.39
N VAL A 109 -2.48 15.76 -17.75
CA VAL A 109 -1.42 15.09 -16.98
C VAL A 109 -0.26 16.05 -16.77
N ASN A 110 0.21 16.17 -15.53
CA ASN A 110 1.43 16.91 -15.22
C ASN A 110 2.62 16.33 -16.04
N PRO A 111 3.40 17.16 -16.77
CA PRO A 111 4.44 16.65 -17.66
C PRO A 111 5.61 15.96 -16.94
N LEU A 112 5.89 16.30 -15.68
CA LEU A 112 6.90 15.62 -14.86
C LEU A 112 6.43 14.19 -14.52
N LEU A 113 5.17 14.05 -14.10
CA LEU A 113 4.55 12.74 -13.86
C LEU A 113 4.45 11.93 -15.14
N TYR A 114 4.04 12.53 -16.26
CA TYR A 114 3.95 11.85 -17.56
C TYR A 114 5.32 11.33 -18.01
N ARG A 115 6.39 12.13 -17.83
CA ARG A 115 7.75 11.68 -18.08
C ARG A 115 8.11 10.49 -17.20
N HIS A 116 7.86 10.57 -15.88
CA HIS A 116 8.17 9.50 -14.94
C HIS A 116 7.41 8.22 -15.26
N ALA A 117 6.13 8.35 -15.61
CA ALA A 117 5.29 7.26 -16.10
C ALA A 117 5.89 6.59 -17.33
N ARG A 118 6.46 7.34 -18.28
CA ARG A 118 7.12 6.74 -19.46
C ARG A 118 8.34 5.92 -19.08
N VAL A 119 9.12 6.35 -18.08
CA VAL A 119 10.27 5.55 -17.62
C VAL A 119 9.80 4.30 -16.87
N ASN A 120 8.80 4.43 -15.97
CA ASN A 120 8.19 3.29 -15.26
C ASN A 120 7.50 2.27 -16.20
N LYS A 121 7.21 2.65 -17.45
CA LYS A 121 6.66 1.73 -18.46
C LYS A 121 7.72 0.78 -19.03
N ILE A 122 9.01 1.11 -18.93
CA ILE A 122 10.10 0.26 -19.40
C ILE A 122 10.14 -1.01 -18.53
N ASN A 123 9.75 -2.13 -19.13
CA ASN A 123 9.48 -3.39 -18.45
C ASN A 123 10.28 -4.55 -19.06
N GLY A 124 10.33 -5.67 -18.34
CA GLY A 124 10.99 -6.90 -18.74
C GLY A 124 12.06 -7.37 -17.75
N LEU A 125 12.89 -8.30 -18.22
CA LEU A 125 14.06 -8.83 -17.54
C LEU A 125 15.30 -8.05 -17.99
N PHE A 126 16.06 -7.58 -17.01
CA PHE A 126 17.28 -6.80 -17.20
C PHE A 126 18.45 -7.45 -16.46
N GLU A 127 19.62 -7.47 -17.08
CA GLU A 127 20.90 -7.70 -16.38
C GLU A 127 21.39 -6.37 -15.80
N VAL A 128 21.46 -6.28 -14.46
CA VAL A 128 22.00 -5.10 -13.77
C VAL A 128 23.51 -5.10 -13.92
N VAL A 129 24.15 -6.15 -13.43
CA VAL A 129 25.56 -6.49 -13.64
C VAL A 129 25.66 -7.99 -13.84
N PRO A 130 26.75 -8.53 -14.42
CA PRO A 130 26.88 -9.98 -14.59
C PRO A 130 26.63 -10.72 -13.27
N GLY A 131 25.61 -11.58 -13.23
CA GLY A 131 25.19 -12.30 -12.01
C GLY A 131 24.03 -11.68 -11.23
N ILE A 132 23.63 -10.44 -11.51
CA ILE A 132 22.48 -9.77 -10.87
C ILE A 132 21.47 -9.35 -11.93
N TYR A 133 20.22 -9.78 -11.77
CA TYR A 133 19.13 -9.54 -12.70
C TYR A 133 17.93 -8.92 -11.97
N GLN A 134 17.08 -8.19 -12.70
CA GLN A 134 15.79 -7.71 -12.21
C GLN A 134 14.69 -7.93 -13.24
N VAL A 135 13.54 -8.42 -12.80
CA VAL A 135 12.28 -8.35 -13.55
C VAL A 135 11.51 -7.14 -13.06
N ARG A 136 11.22 -6.20 -13.97
CA ARG A 136 10.60 -4.91 -13.66
C ARG A 136 9.35 -4.69 -14.51
N GLY A 137 8.36 -3.98 -13.97
CA GLY A 137 7.11 -3.65 -14.67
C GLY A 137 6.18 -4.85 -14.90
N TYR A 138 6.40 -5.95 -14.17
CA TYR A 138 5.47 -7.10 -14.08
C TYR A 138 4.56 -7.01 -12.84
N ASP A 139 4.86 -6.03 -11.98
CA ASP A 139 4.23 -5.70 -10.72
C ASP A 139 4.61 -4.23 -10.39
N ILE A 140 4.09 -3.66 -9.31
CA ILE A 140 4.56 -2.36 -8.79
C ILE A 140 6.01 -2.44 -8.30
N THR A 141 6.41 -3.61 -7.80
CA THR A 141 7.75 -3.92 -7.29
C THR A 141 8.55 -4.73 -8.31
N SER A 142 9.86 -4.56 -8.28
CA SER A 142 10.81 -5.33 -9.07
C SER A 142 11.28 -6.55 -8.28
N MET A 143 11.26 -7.73 -8.91
CA MET A 143 11.87 -8.93 -8.33
C MET A 143 13.32 -9.02 -8.78
N SER A 144 14.25 -9.05 -7.82
CA SER A 144 15.68 -9.19 -8.14
C SER A 144 16.14 -10.63 -8.00
N LEU A 145 17.06 -11.06 -8.86
CA LEU A 145 17.63 -12.42 -8.86
C LEU A 145 19.15 -12.35 -8.87
N ILE A 146 19.77 -12.95 -7.86
CA ILE A 146 21.23 -13.05 -7.72
C ILE A 146 21.64 -14.47 -8.04
N LYS A 147 22.55 -14.62 -9.01
CA LYS A 147 23.04 -15.92 -9.47
C LYS A 147 24.07 -16.45 -8.48
N GLY A 148 23.77 -17.58 -7.84
CA GLY A 148 24.73 -18.37 -7.09
C GLY A 148 25.42 -19.45 -7.93
N ASP A 149 26.17 -20.31 -7.25
CA ASP A 149 26.89 -21.44 -7.84
C ASP A 149 25.94 -22.47 -8.47
N SER A 150 24.76 -22.68 -7.87
CA SER A 150 23.82 -23.73 -8.25
C SER A 150 22.37 -23.28 -8.40
N GLY A 151 22.04 -22.05 -8.02
CA GLY A 151 20.67 -21.57 -7.91
C GLY A 151 20.50 -20.05 -7.93
N TRP A 152 19.29 -19.62 -7.61
CA TRP A 152 18.90 -18.21 -7.46
C TRP A 152 18.74 -17.84 -5.99
N ILE A 153 19.21 -16.64 -5.63
CA ILE A 153 18.70 -15.90 -4.47
C ILE A 153 17.72 -14.87 -5.01
N VAL A 154 16.47 -14.92 -4.56
CA VAL A 154 15.41 -14.00 -5.00
C VAL A 154 15.20 -12.94 -3.93
N ILE A 155 15.13 -11.67 -4.33
CA ILE A 155 14.85 -10.53 -3.44
C ILE A 155 13.52 -9.94 -3.85
N ASP A 156 12.64 -9.77 -2.88
CA ASP A 156 11.33 -9.15 -2.98
C ASP A 156 10.44 -9.77 -4.08
N PRO A 157 9.84 -10.95 -3.84
CA PRO A 157 9.05 -11.68 -4.81
C PRO A 157 7.66 -11.06 -5.06
N MET A 158 7.57 -9.74 -5.25
CA MET A 158 6.37 -9.01 -5.71
C MET A 158 5.15 -9.13 -4.78
N ILE A 159 4.01 -8.51 -5.16
CA ILE A 159 2.79 -8.55 -4.35
C ILE A 159 1.90 -9.76 -4.67
N ALA A 160 1.80 -10.19 -5.92
CA ALA A 160 0.91 -11.26 -6.33
C ALA A 160 1.69 -12.55 -6.66
N VAL A 161 1.15 -13.69 -6.27
CA VAL A 161 1.76 -14.99 -6.63
C VAL A 161 1.81 -15.16 -8.15
N GLU A 162 0.80 -14.67 -8.87
CA GLU A 162 0.76 -14.74 -10.32
C GLU A 162 1.86 -13.91 -11.01
N THR A 163 2.16 -12.70 -10.50
CA THR A 163 3.21 -11.82 -11.06
C THR A 163 4.61 -12.39 -10.80
N ALA A 164 4.87 -12.85 -9.57
CA ALA A 164 6.13 -13.51 -9.22
C ALA A 164 6.38 -14.78 -10.05
N ARG A 165 5.34 -15.60 -10.25
CA ARG A 165 5.39 -16.79 -11.10
C ARG A 165 5.65 -16.44 -12.57
N ALA A 166 5.02 -15.39 -13.09
CA ALA A 166 5.25 -14.91 -14.45
C ALA A 166 6.69 -14.39 -14.64
N ALA A 167 7.20 -13.65 -13.65
CA ALA A 167 8.57 -13.17 -13.63
C ALA A 167 9.59 -14.34 -13.61
N MET A 168 9.37 -15.36 -12.78
CA MET A 168 10.20 -16.58 -12.79
C MET A 168 10.10 -17.34 -14.12
N ALA A 169 8.93 -17.37 -14.76
CA ALA A 169 8.78 -17.98 -16.07
C ALA A 169 9.58 -17.23 -17.15
N LEU A 170 9.64 -15.89 -17.08
CA LEU A 170 10.49 -15.05 -17.95
C LEU A 170 11.98 -15.31 -17.73
N VAL A 171 12.40 -15.42 -16.48
CA VAL A 171 13.79 -15.79 -16.15
C VAL A 171 14.13 -17.16 -16.70
N ASN A 172 13.30 -18.18 -16.42
CA ASN A 172 13.59 -19.57 -16.78
C ASN A 172 13.69 -19.77 -18.30
N ARG A 173 12.83 -19.11 -19.10
CA ARG A 173 12.88 -19.21 -20.56
C ARG A 173 14.08 -18.46 -21.17
N THR A 174 14.61 -17.45 -20.48
CA THR A 174 15.66 -16.56 -21.01
C THR A 174 17.06 -17.01 -20.55
N LEU A 175 17.22 -17.33 -19.27
CA LEU A 175 18.50 -17.65 -18.63
C LEU A 175 18.67 -19.13 -18.30
N GLY A 176 17.61 -19.94 -18.49
CA GLY A 176 17.55 -21.34 -18.07
C GLY A 176 17.01 -21.51 -16.65
N TYR A 177 16.57 -22.73 -16.35
CA TYR A 177 16.05 -23.07 -15.02
C TYR A 177 17.19 -23.26 -14.03
N TYR A 178 17.07 -22.59 -12.88
CA TYR A 178 17.86 -22.85 -11.69
C TYR A 178 16.94 -22.89 -10.47
N PRO A 179 17.18 -23.80 -9.50
CA PRO A 179 16.40 -23.84 -8.27
C PRO A 179 16.64 -22.59 -7.43
N VAL A 180 15.62 -22.14 -6.72
CA VAL A 180 15.75 -21.08 -5.71
C VAL A 180 16.47 -21.67 -4.48
N LYS A 181 17.39 -20.92 -3.89
CA LYS A 181 18.18 -21.30 -2.70
C LYS A 181 17.90 -20.42 -1.50
N ALA A 182 17.56 -19.17 -1.75
CA ALA A 182 17.03 -18.29 -0.73
C ALA A 182 16.04 -17.30 -1.33
N VAL A 183 15.12 -16.85 -0.48
CA VAL A 183 14.28 -15.67 -0.71
C VAL A 183 14.61 -14.65 0.36
N ILE A 184 14.72 -13.39 -0.03
CA ILE A 184 15.00 -12.27 0.86
C ILE A 184 13.79 -11.32 0.80
N TYR A 185 13.20 -11.00 1.95
CA TYR A 185 12.25 -9.90 2.09
C TYR A 185 13.00 -8.69 2.63
N SER A 186 13.14 -7.64 1.84
CA SER A 186 13.88 -6.45 2.26
C SER A 186 13.21 -5.76 3.45
N HIS A 187 11.88 -5.76 3.52
CA HIS A 187 11.09 -5.15 4.59
C HIS A 187 9.61 -5.62 4.58
N PRO A 188 8.80 -5.32 5.62
CA PRO A 188 7.47 -5.91 5.85
C PRO A 188 6.29 -5.26 5.10
N HIS A 189 6.50 -4.71 3.90
CA HIS A 189 5.39 -4.28 3.03
C HIS A 189 4.96 -5.38 2.07
N ALA A 190 3.64 -5.40 1.79
CA ALA A 190 2.97 -6.47 1.07
C ALA A 190 3.61 -6.83 -0.27
N ASP A 191 4.05 -5.81 -1.00
CA ASP A 191 4.62 -5.89 -2.33
C ASP A 191 6.05 -6.44 -2.40
N HIS A 192 6.63 -6.76 -1.24
CA HIS A 192 7.97 -7.36 -1.11
C HIS A 192 7.94 -8.81 -0.65
N TYR A 193 6.78 -9.38 -0.31
CA TYR A 193 6.71 -10.76 0.16
C TYR A 193 5.49 -11.53 -0.33
N GLN A 194 4.39 -10.85 -0.72
CA GLN A 194 3.13 -11.56 -0.92
C GLN A 194 3.12 -12.49 -2.11
N GLY A 195 3.98 -12.30 -3.11
CA GLY A 195 4.13 -13.21 -4.24
C GLY A 195 5.07 -14.40 -3.96
N VAL A 196 5.57 -14.60 -2.73
CA VAL A 196 6.57 -15.65 -2.42
C VAL A 196 6.15 -17.07 -2.84
N LYS A 197 4.87 -17.43 -2.73
CA LYS A 197 4.37 -18.75 -3.18
C LYS A 197 4.30 -18.90 -4.71
N GLY A 198 4.69 -17.87 -5.46
CA GLY A 198 4.98 -17.94 -6.90
C GLY A 198 6.42 -18.33 -7.22
N VAL A 199 7.28 -18.34 -6.21
CA VAL A 199 8.73 -18.58 -6.33
C VAL A 199 9.14 -19.86 -5.61
N ILE A 200 8.57 -20.14 -4.42
CA ILE A 200 8.90 -21.29 -3.57
C ILE A 200 7.65 -21.87 -2.89
N THR A 201 7.79 -22.99 -2.17
CA THR A 201 6.70 -23.60 -1.37
C THR A 201 7.08 -23.79 0.09
N ASP A 202 6.07 -23.95 0.96
CA ASP A 202 6.25 -24.25 2.38
C ASP A 202 7.07 -25.53 2.59
N GLU A 203 6.90 -26.54 1.73
CA GLU A 203 7.62 -27.82 1.81
C GLU A 203 9.12 -27.66 1.54
N GLN A 204 9.52 -26.78 0.63
CA GLN A 204 10.93 -26.53 0.33
C GLN A 204 11.64 -25.88 1.52
N VAL A 205 10.96 -24.95 2.19
CA VAL A 205 11.49 -24.29 3.40
C VAL A 205 11.53 -25.27 4.57
N ALA A 206 10.47 -26.05 4.79
CA ALA A 206 10.43 -27.07 5.83
C ALA A 206 11.47 -28.19 5.64
N ALA A 207 11.83 -28.49 4.39
CA ALA A 207 12.89 -29.44 4.06
C ALA A 207 14.32 -28.87 4.19
N GLY A 208 14.46 -27.56 4.44
CA GLY A 208 15.75 -26.86 4.46
C GLY A 208 16.39 -26.74 3.08
N GLU A 209 15.61 -26.82 2.00
CA GLU A 209 16.08 -26.64 0.62
C GLU A 209 16.22 -25.16 0.25
N VAL A 210 15.43 -24.30 0.91
CA VAL A 210 15.38 -22.86 0.70
C VAL A 210 15.36 -22.14 2.04
N GLU A 211 16.20 -21.11 2.18
CA GLU A 211 16.15 -20.18 3.31
C GLU A 211 15.27 -18.96 3.00
N VAL A 212 14.58 -18.42 4.01
CA VAL A 212 13.83 -17.15 3.90
C VAL A 212 14.46 -16.15 4.87
N ILE A 213 15.01 -15.06 4.34
CA ILE A 213 15.79 -14.09 5.10
C ILE A 213 15.00 -12.78 5.20
N ALA A 214 14.90 -12.20 6.40
CA ALA A 214 14.18 -10.94 6.62
C ALA A 214 14.86 -10.10 7.73
N PRO A 215 14.57 -8.79 7.84
CA PRO A 215 14.96 -8.03 9.02
C PRO A 215 14.27 -8.58 10.28
N ALA A 216 14.98 -8.59 11.41
CA ALA A 216 14.39 -8.91 12.69
C ALA A 216 13.16 -8.01 12.95
N GLY A 217 12.07 -8.58 13.45
CA GLY A 217 10.80 -7.87 13.63
C GLY A 217 9.89 -7.85 12.40
N PHE A 218 10.30 -8.44 11.27
CA PHE A 218 9.49 -8.52 10.04
C PHE A 218 8.06 -9.02 10.30
N MET A 219 7.90 -10.16 10.98
CA MET A 219 6.58 -10.77 11.19
C MET A 219 5.66 -9.91 12.03
N GLU A 220 6.21 -9.20 13.03
CA GLU A 220 5.43 -8.29 13.88
C GLU A 220 4.88 -7.11 13.07
N HIS A 221 5.70 -6.52 12.22
CA HIS A 221 5.32 -5.35 11.44
C HIS A 221 4.47 -5.70 10.22
N ALA A 222 4.71 -6.84 9.57
CA ALA A 222 3.90 -7.33 8.46
C ALA A 222 2.43 -7.56 8.89
N VAL A 223 2.23 -7.96 10.14
CA VAL A 223 0.90 -8.14 10.74
C VAL A 223 0.34 -6.82 11.27
N SER A 224 1.04 -6.13 12.17
CA SER A 224 0.50 -4.98 12.90
C SER A 224 0.07 -3.84 11.99
N GLU A 225 0.81 -3.58 10.91
CA GLU A 225 0.48 -2.52 9.96
C GLU A 225 -0.76 -2.84 9.12
N ASN A 226 -0.90 -4.11 8.68
CA ASN A 226 -1.91 -4.50 7.69
C ASN A 226 -3.21 -5.04 8.30
N VAL A 227 -3.21 -5.42 9.58
CA VAL A 227 -4.35 -6.11 10.22
C VAL A 227 -5.15 -5.17 11.13
N TYR A 228 -4.51 -4.53 12.11
CA TYR A 228 -5.24 -3.81 13.17
C TYR A 228 -6.05 -2.60 12.65
N ALA A 229 -5.47 -1.85 11.71
CA ALA A 229 -6.16 -0.77 11.00
C ALA A 229 -6.56 -1.18 9.56
N GLY A 230 -6.58 -2.49 9.27
CA GLY A 230 -6.67 -3.02 7.91
C GLY A 230 -7.87 -2.51 7.12
N THR A 231 -9.08 -2.55 7.70
CA THR A 231 -10.29 -2.06 7.02
C THR A 231 -10.17 -0.59 6.61
N ALA A 232 -9.72 0.26 7.53
CA ALA A 232 -9.55 1.69 7.27
C ALA A 232 -8.45 1.96 6.22
N MET A 233 -7.31 1.28 6.37
CA MET A 233 -6.17 1.42 5.48
C MET A 233 -6.52 0.99 4.05
N GLN A 234 -7.17 -0.16 3.86
CA GLN A 234 -7.49 -0.69 2.53
C GLN A 234 -8.52 0.17 1.80
N ARG A 235 -9.52 0.68 2.52
CA ARG A 235 -10.50 1.60 1.94
C ARG A 235 -9.84 2.91 1.46
N ARG A 236 -8.87 3.43 2.21
CA ARG A 236 -8.05 4.60 1.84
C ARG A 236 -7.02 4.29 0.74
N ALA A 237 -6.48 3.08 0.70
CA ALA A 237 -5.54 2.63 -0.33
C ALA A 237 -6.17 2.68 -1.74
N LYS A 238 -7.49 2.50 -1.85
CA LYS A 238 -8.20 2.68 -3.13
C LYS A 238 -8.09 4.08 -3.72
N TYR A 239 -8.08 5.11 -2.86
CA TYR A 239 -7.82 6.48 -3.28
C TYR A 239 -6.35 6.63 -3.70
N MET A 240 -5.45 6.19 -2.82
CA MET A 240 -4.02 6.31 -3.05
C MET A 240 -3.53 5.63 -4.33
N TYR A 241 -4.08 4.47 -4.68
CA TYR A 241 -3.65 3.67 -5.83
C TYR A 241 -4.60 3.73 -7.02
N GLY A 242 -5.64 4.56 -6.97
CA GLY A 242 -6.54 4.79 -8.09
C GLY A 242 -7.26 3.53 -8.59
N VAL A 243 -7.54 2.55 -7.71
CA VAL A 243 -7.93 1.17 -8.08
C VAL A 243 -9.17 1.08 -8.98
N LEU A 244 -10.06 2.10 -8.94
CA LEU A 244 -11.29 2.15 -9.73
C LEU A 244 -11.22 3.16 -10.89
N LEU A 245 -10.08 3.82 -11.09
CA LEU A 245 -9.90 4.78 -12.18
C LEU A 245 -9.61 4.04 -13.48
N PRO A 246 -10.16 4.49 -14.62
CA PRO A 246 -9.70 4.05 -15.92
C PRO A 246 -8.20 4.34 -16.10
N HIS A 247 -7.49 3.42 -16.76
CA HIS A 247 -6.08 3.61 -17.12
C HIS A 247 -5.97 4.44 -18.41
N ASP A 248 -6.12 5.76 -18.29
CA ASP A 248 -6.06 6.71 -19.39
C ASP A 248 -5.55 8.10 -18.95
N ALA A 249 -5.46 9.05 -19.88
CA ALA A 249 -4.96 10.42 -19.63
C ALA A 249 -5.79 11.24 -18.62
N LYS A 250 -7.03 10.84 -18.34
CA LYS A 250 -7.95 11.48 -17.37
C LYS A 250 -8.14 10.63 -16.10
N GLY A 251 -7.48 9.48 -16.01
CA GLY A 251 -7.53 8.58 -14.86
C GLY A 251 -6.13 8.27 -14.32
N LEU A 252 -5.91 7.01 -13.95
CA LEU A 252 -4.64 6.51 -13.41
C LEU A 252 -3.59 6.48 -14.53
N VAL A 253 -2.43 7.07 -14.26
CA VAL A 253 -1.31 7.15 -15.21
C VAL A 253 -0.06 6.42 -14.72
N ASP A 254 0.20 6.47 -13.41
CA ASP A 254 1.35 5.89 -12.72
C ASP A 254 1.23 6.10 -11.22
N ASN A 255 1.79 5.20 -10.41
CA ASN A 255 1.83 5.31 -8.94
C ASN A 255 3.20 5.78 -8.40
N GLY A 256 4.10 6.29 -9.24
CA GLY A 256 5.41 6.83 -8.85
C GLY A 256 6.48 5.76 -8.65
N LEU A 257 6.22 4.77 -7.81
CA LEU A 257 7.13 3.63 -7.61
C LEU A 257 7.05 2.58 -8.74
N GLY A 258 5.89 2.50 -9.37
CA GLY A 258 5.58 1.61 -10.47
C GLY A 258 4.23 1.98 -11.07
N LYS A 259 3.69 1.13 -11.95
CA LYS A 259 2.50 1.46 -12.75
C LYS A 259 1.21 1.53 -11.93
N TYR A 260 0.84 0.42 -11.32
CA TYR A 260 -0.33 0.29 -10.44
C TYR A 260 -0.15 -0.94 -9.54
N THR A 261 -1.05 -1.19 -8.59
CA THR A 261 -1.01 -2.40 -7.76
C THR A 261 -1.79 -3.53 -8.43
N PRO A 262 -1.20 -4.72 -8.69
CA PRO A 262 -1.93 -5.83 -9.29
C PRO A 262 -2.99 -6.42 -8.35
N THR A 263 -3.95 -7.12 -8.93
CA THR A 263 -4.96 -7.89 -8.18
C THR A 263 -4.68 -9.39 -8.33
N GLY A 264 -4.35 -10.07 -7.24
CA GLY A 264 -4.01 -11.48 -7.30
C GLY A 264 -3.98 -12.14 -5.93
N ARG A 265 -3.49 -13.37 -5.88
CA ARG A 265 -3.38 -14.11 -4.62
C ARG A 265 -2.20 -13.60 -3.81
N ALA A 266 -2.48 -13.14 -2.60
CA ALA A 266 -1.47 -12.84 -1.58
C ALA A 266 -1.06 -14.11 -0.82
N SER A 267 0.20 -14.20 -0.44
CA SER A 267 0.77 -15.30 0.35
C SER A 267 1.79 -14.80 1.38
N LEU A 268 2.23 -15.67 2.28
CA LEU A 268 3.34 -15.39 3.19
C LEU A 268 3.98 -16.71 3.60
N ILE A 269 5.31 -16.74 3.64
CA ILE A 269 6.10 -17.82 4.25
C ILE A 269 7.01 -17.14 5.28
N ALA A 270 6.98 -17.62 6.52
CA ALA A 270 7.73 -17.02 7.62
C ALA A 270 9.26 -17.08 7.37
N PRO A 271 10.02 -16.04 7.75
CA PRO A 271 11.49 -16.07 7.70
C PRO A 271 12.09 -17.20 8.54
N THR A 272 13.18 -17.79 8.03
CA THR A 272 14.04 -18.77 8.73
C THR A 272 15.30 -18.13 9.30
N ILE A 273 15.71 -16.97 8.78
CA ILE A 273 16.90 -16.24 9.22
C ILE A 273 16.56 -14.75 9.42
N ASP A 274 16.88 -14.23 10.61
CA ASP A 274 16.78 -12.81 10.94
C ASP A 274 18.11 -12.08 10.69
N ILE A 275 18.01 -10.90 10.09
CA ILE A 275 19.07 -9.89 10.08
C ILE A 275 18.84 -8.93 11.25
N THR A 276 19.80 -8.86 12.16
CA THR A 276 19.62 -8.17 13.47
C THR A 276 20.48 -6.92 13.64
N GLU A 277 21.52 -6.76 12.82
CA GLU A 277 22.48 -5.66 12.94
C GLU A 277 23.13 -5.31 11.60
N THR A 278 23.56 -4.04 11.45
CA THR A 278 24.39 -3.60 10.33
C THR A 278 25.76 -4.28 10.37
N GLY A 279 26.18 -4.80 9.22
CA GLY A 279 27.44 -5.53 9.06
C GLY A 279 27.31 -7.04 9.19
N GLN A 280 26.11 -7.57 9.51
CA GLN A 280 25.84 -9.02 9.47
C GLN A 280 26.11 -9.57 8.06
N ASN A 281 26.91 -10.63 7.97
CA ASN A 281 27.29 -11.26 6.70
C ASN A 281 26.61 -12.61 6.56
N LEU A 282 26.10 -12.92 5.36
CA LEU A 282 25.67 -14.26 4.98
C LEU A 282 26.27 -14.64 3.64
N THR A 283 26.65 -15.90 3.51
CA THR A 283 27.04 -16.50 2.22
C THR A 283 26.05 -17.60 1.88
N ILE A 284 25.27 -17.40 0.82
CA ILE A 284 24.29 -18.38 0.34
C ILE A 284 24.68 -18.76 -1.09
N ASP A 285 24.80 -20.05 -1.36
CA ASP A 285 25.13 -20.58 -2.69
C ASP A 285 26.31 -19.86 -3.37
N GLY A 286 27.36 -19.57 -2.60
CA GLY A 286 28.58 -18.90 -3.09
C GLY A 286 28.51 -17.36 -3.16
N VAL A 287 27.35 -16.75 -2.94
CA VAL A 287 27.16 -15.29 -2.98
C VAL A 287 27.40 -14.67 -1.61
N ASN A 288 28.39 -13.79 -1.50
CA ASN A 288 28.64 -13.02 -0.28
C ASN A 288 27.71 -11.80 -0.20
N MET A 289 27.01 -11.65 0.92
CA MET A 289 26.11 -10.54 1.18
C MET A 289 26.42 -9.95 2.55
N GLN A 290 26.51 -8.62 2.61
CA GLN A 290 26.58 -7.87 3.85
C GLN A 290 25.33 -7.01 3.99
N PHE A 291 24.64 -7.14 5.11
CA PHE A 291 23.38 -6.44 5.34
C PHE A 291 23.59 -5.16 6.16
N GLN A 292 22.83 -4.12 5.84
CA GLN A 292 22.67 -2.95 6.68
C GLN A 292 21.24 -2.96 7.22
N TYR A 293 21.09 -2.99 8.54
CA TYR A 293 19.80 -3.01 9.21
C TYR A 293 19.34 -1.58 9.51
N CYS A 294 18.25 -1.16 8.89
CA CYS A 294 17.67 0.18 9.03
C CYS A 294 16.32 0.11 9.75
N THR A 295 16.06 1.07 10.63
CA THR A 295 14.81 1.12 11.41
C THR A 295 14.14 2.48 11.27
N ASN A 296 12.81 2.48 11.20
CA ASN A 296 11.98 3.68 11.05
C ASN A 296 12.32 4.52 9.82
N THR A 297 12.73 3.87 8.73
CA THR A 297 13.01 4.48 7.44
C THR A 297 11.77 4.41 6.56
N GLU A 298 11.81 3.69 5.43
CA GLU A 298 10.62 3.39 4.64
C GLU A 298 9.68 2.49 5.45
N ALA A 299 10.20 1.46 6.11
CA ALA A 299 9.42 0.61 7.00
C ALA A 299 9.90 0.71 8.46
N PRO A 300 9.13 0.17 9.44
CA PRO A 300 9.59 0.08 10.82
C PRO A 300 10.93 -0.66 10.95
N VAL A 301 11.11 -1.72 10.15
CA VAL A 301 12.35 -2.49 10.01
C VAL A 301 12.59 -2.80 8.52
N GLU A 302 13.80 -2.59 8.04
CA GLU A 302 14.18 -2.74 6.64
C GLU A 302 15.67 -3.06 6.55
N MET A 303 16.12 -3.62 5.43
CA MET A 303 17.54 -3.87 5.20
C MET A 303 18.03 -3.57 3.78
N ASN A 304 19.18 -2.90 3.69
CA ASN A 304 19.94 -2.78 2.45
C ASN A 304 20.97 -3.92 2.36
N ILE A 305 21.43 -4.24 1.15
CA ILE A 305 22.33 -5.37 0.90
C ILE A 305 23.51 -4.94 0.03
N TRP A 306 24.72 -5.11 0.53
CA TRP A 306 25.96 -4.93 -0.20
C TRP A 306 26.44 -6.28 -0.76
N PHE A 307 26.69 -6.32 -2.07
CA PHE A 307 27.25 -7.45 -2.81
C PHE A 307 28.70 -7.12 -3.21
N PRO A 308 29.70 -7.39 -2.36
CA PRO A 308 31.09 -6.97 -2.60
C PRO A 308 31.67 -7.51 -3.90
N ASP A 309 31.39 -8.78 -4.23
CA ASP A 309 31.92 -9.43 -5.44
C ASP A 309 31.37 -8.82 -6.74
N HIS A 310 30.22 -8.15 -6.66
CA HIS A 310 29.55 -7.48 -7.77
C HIS A 310 29.72 -5.96 -7.75
N LYS A 311 30.28 -5.42 -6.66
CA LYS A 311 30.29 -3.98 -6.35
C LYS A 311 28.91 -3.33 -6.48
N ALA A 312 27.88 -4.06 -6.09
CA ALA A 312 26.49 -3.69 -6.26
C ALA A 312 25.82 -3.47 -4.91
N LEU A 313 25.07 -2.38 -4.78
CA LEU A 313 24.36 -2.01 -3.57
C LEU A 313 22.85 -2.04 -3.82
N PHE A 314 22.16 -2.98 -3.17
CA PHE A 314 20.70 -3.00 -3.14
C PHE A 314 20.21 -2.11 -1.99
N MET A 315 19.54 -1.02 -2.33
CA MET A 315 19.07 -0.02 -1.36
C MET A 315 17.58 -0.18 -1.00
N ALA A 316 17.06 -1.41 -1.07
CA ALA A 316 15.67 -1.74 -0.75
C ALA A 316 14.69 -0.70 -1.32
N GLU A 317 13.88 -0.08 -0.45
CA GLU A 317 13.02 1.04 -0.80
C GLU A 317 13.49 2.37 -0.17
N ASN A 318 14.62 2.34 0.53
CA ASN A 318 15.27 3.52 1.12
C ASN A 318 15.80 4.55 0.12
N CYS A 319 16.07 4.17 -1.14
CA CYS A 319 16.77 5.03 -2.10
C CYS A 319 16.23 4.93 -3.55
N VAL A 320 14.92 5.02 -3.69
CA VAL A 320 14.20 4.90 -4.98
C VAL A 320 14.31 6.16 -5.87
N ALA A 321 13.72 6.11 -7.07
CA ALA A 321 13.77 7.20 -8.05
C ALA A 321 12.69 8.29 -7.83
N THR A 322 12.39 8.59 -6.57
CA THR A 322 11.40 9.61 -6.15
C THR A 322 11.64 10.00 -4.69
N LEU A 323 11.14 11.15 -4.26
CA LEU A 323 10.82 11.39 -2.85
C LEU A 323 9.77 10.37 -2.39
N HIS A 324 10.08 9.63 -1.34
CA HIS A 324 9.18 8.65 -0.74
C HIS A 324 8.28 9.28 0.33
N ASN A 325 7.25 8.55 0.75
CA ASN A 325 6.36 8.93 1.82
C ASN A 325 7.05 8.86 3.20
N ILE A 326 7.01 9.96 3.95
CA ILE A 326 7.18 9.94 5.42
C ILE A 326 5.87 9.50 6.11
N LEU A 327 4.73 9.80 5.49
CA LEU A 327 3.43 9.24 5.85
C LEU A 327 2.66 8.96 4.57
N THR A 328 2.30 7.70 4.37
CA THR A 328 1.54 7.27 3.20
C THR A 328 0.07 7.68 3.28
N LEU A 329 -0.56 8.01 2.15
CA LEU A 329 -1.95 8.48 2.09
C LEU A 329 -2.96 7.40 2.54
N ARG A 330 -2.65 6.12 2.31
CA ARG A 330 -3.44 4.99 2.82
C ARG A 330 -3.52 4.95 4.35
N GLY A 331 -2.61 5.64 5.04
CA GLY A 331 -2.53 5.72 6.50
C GLY A 331 -1.60 4.67 7.08
N ALA A 332 -0.64 5.11 7.89
CA ALA A 332 0.31 4.28 8.62
C ALA A 332 0.84 5.05 9.84
N GLN A 333 1.74 4.45 10.60
CA GLN A 333 2.56 5.22 11.54
C GLN A 333 3.49 6.18 10.78
N VAL A 334 3.81 7.31 11.39
CA VAL A 334 4.72 8.29 10.79
C VAL A 334 6.15 7.74 10.82
N ARG A 335 6.82 7.77 9.67
CA ARG A 335 8.23 7.38 9.51
C ARG A 335 9.17 8.47 9.98
N ASP A 336 10.44 8.14 10.20
CA ASP A 336 11.43 9.08 10.70
C ASP A 336 12.39 9.58 9.59
N PRO A 337 12.21 10.80 9.06
CA PRO A 337 13.12 11.34 8.05
C PRO A 337 14.55 11.54 8.56
N LEU A 338 14.76 11.70 9.86
CA LEU A 338 16.11 11.79 10.43
C LEU A 338 16.80 10.42 10.37
N SER A 339 16.13 9.37 10.87
CA SER A 339 16.65 7.99 10.80
C SER A 339 16.88 7.55 9.35
N TRP A 340 16.01 7.97 8.42
CA TRP A 340 16.17 7.71 6.99
C TRP A 340 17.44 8.37 6.42
N ALA A 341 17.66 9.64 6.74
CA ALA A 341 18.89 10.33 6.36
C ALA A 341 20.13 9.65 6.96
N GLU A 342 20.07 9.21 8.22
CA GLU A 342 21.17 8.51 8.89
C GLU A 342 21.48 7.14 8.25
N CYS A 343 20.46 6.36 7.86
CA CYS A 343 20.61 5.10 7.11
C CYS A 343 21.30 5.33 5.76
N LEU A 344 20.88 6.35 5.01
CA LEU A 344 21.48 6.72 3.72
C LEU A 344 22.93 7.20 3.87
N ASP A 345 23.22 7.98 4.91
CA ASP A 345 24.59 8.43 5.20
C ASP A 345 25.50 7.27 5.63
N GLU A 346 24.97 6.32 6.40
CA GLU A 346 25.70 5.12 6.77
C GLU A 346 26.01 4.24 5.54
N ALA A 347 25.04 4.03 4.64
CA ALA A 347 25.26 3.31 3.38
C ALA A 347 26.34 4.00 2.53
N ARG A 348 26.27 5.34 2.42
CA ARG A 348 27.28 6.15 1.73
C ARG A 348 28.67 5.96 2.31
N ARG A 349 28.81 5.94 3.64
CA ARG A 349 30.11 5.79 4.33
C ARG A 349 30.67 4.37 4.25
N LEU A 350 29.82 3.35 4.33
CA LEU A 350 30.24 1.96 4.33
C LEU A 350 30.57 1.44 2.92
N TYR A 351 29.75 1.80 1.92
CA TYR A 351 29.77 1.13 0.62
C TYR A 351 30.02 2.09 -0.56
N GLY A 352 29.76 3.39 -0.37
CA GLY A 352 29.75 4.37 -1.46
C GLY A 352 31.09 4.57 -2.18
N ASP A 353 32.22 4.26 -1.54
CA ASP A 353 33.55 4.39 -2.16
C ASP A 353 33.88 3.22 -3.12
N GLU A 354 33.17 2.09 -2.99
CA GLU A 354 33.41 0.87 -3.78
C GLU A 354 32.25 0.52 -4.72
N ALA A 355 31.04 0.94 -4.39
CA ALA A 355 29.84 0.64 -5.17
C ALA A 355 29.90 1.27 -6.58
N GLU A 356 29.66 0.45 -7.59
CA GLU A 356 29.62 0.85 -9.01
C GLU A 356 28.19 0.88 -9.56
N VAL A 357 27.23 0.29 -8.83
CA VAL A 357 25.80 0.32 -9.16
C VAL A 357 24.95 0.33 -7.89
N VAL A 358 23.88 1.13 -7.90
CA VAL A 358 22.77 1.03 -6.94
C VAL A 358 21.55 0.51 -7.69
N PHE A 359 20.89 -0.49 -7.12
CA PHE A 359 19.58 -0.99 -7.57
C PHE A 359 18.64 -1.11 -6.37
N THR A 360 17.34 -1.13 -6.63
CA THR A 360 16.30 -0.98 -5.60
C THR A 360 15.12 -1.89 -5.88
N ALA A 361 14.23 -2.04 -4.90
CA ALA A 361 13.00 -2.81 -5.05
C ALA A 361 12.02 -2.18 -6.04
N HIS A 362 12.13 -0.87 -6.31
CA HIS A 362 11.33 -0.15 -7.31
C HIS A 362 12.21 0.59 -8.32
N ASN A 363 11.60 1.05 -9.41
CA ASN A 363 12.24 1.81 -10.49
C ASN A 363 13.48 1.11 -11.10
N TRP A 364 14.50 1.85 -11.51
CA TRP A 364 15.67 1.36 -12.27
C TRP A 364 17.01 1.64 -11.56
N PRO A 365 18.05 0.82 -11.82
CA PRO A 365 19.39 1.03 -11.26
C PRO A 365 20.07 2.31 -11.74
N ARG A 366 21.06 2.80 -10.99
CA ARG A 366 22.01 3.84 -11.43
C ARG A 366 23.43 3.31 -11.47
N TYR A 367 24.16 3.64 -12.54
CA TYR A 367 25.46 3.07 -12.84
C TYR A 367 26.58 4.11 -12.79
N GLY A 368 27.73 3.73 -12.26
CA GLY A 368 28.90 4.59 -12.07
C GLY A 368 29.02 5.00 -10.60
N ASN A 369 30.23 4.92 -10.05
CA ASN A 369 30.48 5.25 -8.65
C ASN A 369 30.14 6.71 -8.32
N ASP A 370 30.43 7.64 -9.24
CA ASP A 370 30.04 9.05 -9.12
C ASP A 370 28.52 9.22 -9.00
N LYS A 371 27.75 8.43 -9.76
CA LYS A 371 26.29 8.41 -9.71
C LYS A 371 25.73 7.75 -8.46
N VAL A 372 26.40 6.73 -7.94
CA VAL A 372 26.05 6.13 -6.64
C VAL A 372 26.23 7.14 -5.51
N VAL A 373 27.39 7.81 -5.46
CA VAL A 373 27.69 8.83 -4.47
C VAL A 373 26.71 10.01 -4.57
N GLU A 374 26.47 10.51 -5.79
CA GLU A 374 25.51 11.59 -6.06
C GLU A 374 24.08 11.22 -5.60
N LEU A 375 23.61 10.00 -5.89
CA LEU A 375 22.30 9.53 -5.45
C LEU A 375 22.18 9.50 -3.92
N LEU A 376 23.10 8.82 -3.24
CA LEU A 376 23.04 8.63 -1.79
C LEU A 376 23.13 9.95 -1.03
N GLU A 377 24.02 10.86 -1.44
CA GLU A 377 24.17 12.16 -0.79
C GLU A 377 22.94 13.05 -1.02
N ASN A 378 22.39 13.08 -2.24
CA ASN A 378 21.21 13.90 -2.54
C ASN A 378 19.95 13.38 -1.83
N GLN A 379 19.74 12.06 -1.79
CA GLN A 379 18.64 11.45 -1.05
C GLN A 379 18.77 11.71 0.47
N ARG A 380 19.96 11.51 1.04
CA ARG A 380 20.25 11.85 2.45
C ARG A 380 19.89 13.31 2.75
N ASP A 381 20.40 14.22 1.93
CA ASP A 381 20.23 15.66 2.14
C ASP A 381 18.77 16.07 1.99
N MET A 382 18.00 15.44 1.11
CA MET A 382 16.56 15.67 0.93
C MET A 382 15.79 15.34 2.22
N TYR A 383 15.91 14.13 2.75
CA TYR A 383 15.22 13.74 3.99
C TYR A 383 15.68 14.56 5.19
N LYS A 384 17.00 14.81 5.31
CA LYS A 384 17.55 15.65 6.38
C LYS A 384 17.04 17.08 6.32
N TYR A 385 16.93 17.65 5.11
CA TYR A 385 16.40 18.99 4.91
C TYR A 385 14.92 19.08 5.29
N ILE A 386 14.10 18.10 4.87
CA ILE A 386 12.69 18.02 5.26
C ILE A 386 12.56 17.98 6.77
N ASN A 387 13.34 17.13 7.45
CA ASN A 387 13.35 17.06 8.91
C ASN A 387 13.73 18.41 9.54
N ASP A 388 14.92 18.92 9.21
CA ASP A 388 15.51 20.05 9.92
C ASP A 388 14.77 21.36 9.67
N GLN A 389 14.33 21.61 8.43
CA GLN A 389 13.59 22.84 8.13
C GLN A 389 12.19 22.80 8.73
N THR A 390 11.56 21.62 8.80
CA THR A 390 10.29 21.47 9.50
C THR A 390 10.45 21.81 10.98
N LEU A 391 11.47 21.26 11.65
CA LEU A 391 11.78 21.58 13.05
C LEU A 391 12.16 23.04 13.27
N HIS A 392 12.91 23.63 12.33
CA HIS A 392 13.27 25.04 12.40
C HIS A 392 12.04 25.95 12.41
N PHE A 393 11.05 25.69 11.56
CA PHE A 393 9.83 26.50 11.53
C PHE A 393 8.86 26.17 12.68
N MET A 394 8.80 24.92 13.16
CA MET A 394 8.09 24.61 14.41
C MET A 394 8.60 25.44 15.58
N ASN A 395 9.92 25.50 15.74
CA ASN A 395 10.55 26.27 16.82
C ASN A 395 10.36 27.78 16.67
N LYS A 396 9.90 28.25 15.50
CA LYS A 396 9.45 29.62 15.26
C LYS A 396 7.94 29.83 15.51
N GLY A 397 7.22 28.78 15.88
CA GLY A 397 5.79 28.83 16.20
C GLY A 397 4.85 28.63 15.02
N TYR A 398 5.34 28.18 13.86
CA TYR A 398 4.49 27.85 12.72
C TYR A 398 3.85 26.46 12.89
N THR A 399 2.64 26.32 12.37
CA THR A 399 1.83 25.10 12.39
C THR A 399 2.06 24.22 11.17
N MET A 400 1.60 22.97 11.18
CA MET A 400 1.85 22.03 10.08
C MET A 400 1.42 22.53 8.70
N ASP A 401 0.26 23.20 8.60
CA ASP A 401 -0.28 23.72 7.34
C ASP A 401 0.51 24.92 6.84
N GLU A 402 0.97 25.78 7.75
CA GLU A 402 1.82 26.92 7.41
C GLU A 402 3.19 26.46 6.88
N ILE A 403 3.84 25.52 7.59
CA ILE A 403 5.17 25.04 7.21
C ILE A 403 5.14 24.30 5.88
N ALA A 404 4.10 23.50 5.63
CA ALA A 404 3.91 22.78 4.38
C ALA A 404 3.84 23.69 3.14
N ASN A 405 3.44 24.96 3.32
CA ASN A 405 3.42 25.98 2.28
C ASN A 405 4.69 26.86 2.24
N MET A 406 5.62 26.70 3.18
CA MET A 406 6.88 27.47 3.25
C MET A 406 8.08 26.67 2.73
N ILE A 407 8.07 25.35 2.91
CA ILE A 407 9.21 24.51 2.56
C ILE A 407 9.10 24.04 1.11
N THR A 408 10.15 24.36 0.34
CA THR A 408 10.46 23.72 -0.94
C THR A 408 11.88 23.18 -0.87
N LEU A 409 12.20 22.16 -1.68
CA LEU A 409 13.57 21.64 -1.74
C LEU A 409 14.54 22.73 -2.24
N PRO A 410 15.79 22.75 -1.77
CA PRO A 410 16.79 23.68 -2.26
C PRO A 410 17.07 23.47 -3.76
N LYS A 411 17.40 24.54 -4.48
CA LYS A 411 17.69 24.51 -5.93
C LYS A 411 18.74 23.47 -6.34
N SER A 412 19.67 23.15 -5.44
CA SER A 412 20.69 22.12 -5.66
C SER A 412 20.11 20.71 -5.80
N LEU A 413 18.97 20.44 -5.16
CA LEU A 413 18.28 19.14 -5.22
C LEU A 413 17.23 19.10 -6.34
N GLN A 414 16.54 20.22 -6.62
CA GLN A 414 15.46 20.29 -7.64
C GLN A 414 15.86 19.88 -9.07
N LYS A 415 17.16 19.79 -9.38
CA LYS A 415 17.64 19.39 -10.71
C LYS A 415 17.73 17.86 -10.90
N TYR A 416 17.42 17.07 -9.87
CA TYR A 416 17.52 15.61 -9.92
C TYR A 416 16.14 14.98 -9.87
N TRP A 417 15.77 14.24 -10.91
CA TRP A 417 14.47 13.56 -11.04
C TRP A 417 14.08 12.74 -9.82
N TYR A 418 15.03 12.02 -9.22
CA TYR A 418 14.76 11.17 -8.06
C TYR A 418 14.49 11.92 -6.75
N THR A 419 14.57 13.25 -6.74
CA THR A 419 14.17 14.09 -5.59
C THR A 419 12.76 14.69 -5.76
N HIS A 420 12.15 14.50 -6.92
CA HIS A 420 10.78 14.93 -7.20
C HIS A 420 9.77 14.01 -6.52
N GLY A 421 8.59 14.57 -6.22
CA GLY A 421 7.55 13.88 -5.47
C GLY A 421 6.61 13.06 -6.34
N PHE A 422 7.11 12.07 -7.07
CA PHE A 422 6.26 11.18 -7.88
C PHE A 422 5.46 10.20 -7.03
N TYR A 423 5.94 9.88 -5.82
CA TYR A 423 5.25 9.07 -4.83
C TYR A 423 4.85 9.93 -3.61
N GLY A 424 5.81 10.25 -2.73
CA GLY A 424 5.59 11.14 -1.60
C GLY A 424 5.67 12.61 -1.99
N GLN A 425 4.92 13.47 -1.30
CA GLN A 425 4.90 14.91 -1.57
C GLN A 425 5.58 15.69 -0.45
N ILE A 426 6.33 16.74 -0.79
CA ILE A 426 7.04 17.57 0.20
C ILE A 426 6.09 18.09 1.28
N TYR A 427 4.91 18.61 0.89
CA TYR A 427 3.94 19.15 1.83
C TYR A 427 3.42 18.08 2.80
N MET A 428 3.16 16.85 2.32
CA MET A 428 2.76 15.72 3.18
C MET A 428 3.91 15.29 4.09
N CYS A 429 5.13 15.22 3.57
CA CYS A 429 6.32 14.86 4.32
C CYS A 429 6.59 15.85 5.47
N VAL A 430 6.39 17.15 5.23
CA VAL A 430 6.47 18.20 6.25
C VAL A 430 5.37 18.05 7.31
N LYS A 431 4.10 17.88 6.90
CA LYS A 431 3.00 17.67 7.86
C LYS A 431 3.21 16.42 8.71
N ALA A 432 3.68 15.33 8.10
CA ALA A 432 4.01 14.10 8.80
C ALA A 432 5.14 14.30 9.81
N THR A 433 6.23 14.95 9.40
CA THR A 433 7.31 15.34 10.30
C THR A 433 6.77 16.17 11.46
N TYR A 434 5.80 17.07 11.21
CA TYR A 434 5.12 17.78 12.27
C TYR A 434 4.34 16.91 13.24
N GLN A 435 3.51 16.03 12.70
CA GLN A 435 2.75 15.08 13.49
C GLN A 435 3.66 14.22 14.37
N LYS A 436 4.85 13.82 13.89
CA LYS A 436 5.82 13.05 14.67
C LYS A 436 6.29 13.80 15.93
N TYR A 437 6.62 15.08 15.82
CA TYR A 437 7.24 15.83 16.92
C TYR A 437 6.23 16.50 17.85
N LEU A 438 5.10 17.00 17.33
CA LEU A 438 4.14 17.80 18.08
C LEU A 438 2.72 17.23 18.09
N GLY A 439 2.46 16.15 17.34
CA GLY A 439 1.13 15.57 17.19
C GLY A 439 0.24 16.37 16.22
N PHE A 440 -1.05 16.02 16.20
CA PHE A 440 -2.04 16.67 15.32
C PHE A 440 -2.50 18.05 15.82
N TYR A 441 -2.30 18.35 17.10
CA TYR A 441 -2.80 19.57 17.73
C TYR A 441 -1.87 20.75 17.47
N ASP A 442 -2.41 21.83 16.93
CA ASP A 442 -1.69 23.04 16.53
C ASP A 442 -1.52 24.08 17.64
N ALA A 443 -1.82 23.71 18.89
CA ALA A 443 -1.85 24.60 20.06
C ALA A 443 -2.92 25.71 20.03
N ASN A 444 -3.78 25.78 19.00
CA ASN A 444 -4.89 26.72 18.97
C ASN A 444 -6.12 26.12 19.69
N PRO A 445 -6.59 26.69 20.81
CA PRO A 445 -7.67 26.10 21.59
C PRO A 445 -8.99 25.91 20.84
N ILE A 446 -9.24 26.65 19.74
CA ILE A 446 -10.44 26.43 18.93
C ILE A 446 -10.44 25.05 18.24
N ASN A 447 -9.27 24.41 18.12
CA ASN A 447 -9.08 23.08 17.54
C ASN A 447 -9.06 21.96 18.59
N LEU A 448 -9.16 22.27 19.89
CA LEU A 448 -9.07 21.26 20.95
C LEU A 448 -10.27 20.29 20.95
N LYS A 449 -11.45 20.82 20.64
CA LYS A 449 -12.69 20.06 20.52
C LYS A 449 -13.56 20.66 19.42
N ARG A 450 -13.24 20.33 18.17
CA ARG A 450 -14.01 20.76 17.00
C ARG A 450 -15.41 20.15 17.03
N LEU A 451 -16.36 20.84 16.40
CA LEU A 451 -17.68 20.26 16.12
C LEU A 451 -17.53 19.07 15.15
N PRO A 452 -18.45 18.09 15.18
CA PRO A 452 -18.53 17.07 14.14
C PRO A 452 -18.58 17.71 12.73
N PRO A 453 -17.94 17.11 11.71
CA PRO A 453 -17.84 17.71 10.38
C PRO A 453 -19.17 18.15 9.78
N GLU A 454 -20.21 17.31 9.84
CA GLU A 454 -21.55 17.65 9.33
C GLU A 454 -22.21 18.82 10.08
N GLU A 455 -22.02 18.89 11.41
CA GLU A 455 -22.58 19.98 12.20
C GLU A 455 -21.91 21.31 11.86
N PHE A 456 -20.58 21.31 11.74
CA PHE A 456 -19.85 22.49 11.32
C PHE A 456 -20.23 22.92 9.90
N ALA A 457 -20.32 21.95 8.98
CA ALA A 457 -20.67 22.15 7.58
C ALA A 457 -22.04 22.82 7.39
N ARG A 458 -23.08 22.37 8.12
CA ARG A 458 -24.41 23.01 8.11
C ARG A 458 -24.36 24.46 8.57
N ASN A 459 -23.70 24.72 9.69
CA ASN A 459 -23.62 26.07 10.26
C ASN A 459 -22.83 27.04 9.36
N ILE A 460 -21.67 26.60 8.84
CA ILE A 460 -20.85 27.47 7.98
C ILE A 460 -21.56 27.75 6.65
N THR A 461 -22.26 26.77 6.07
CA THR A 461 -23.08 26.94 4.87
C THR A 461 -24.19 27.97 5.08
N GLU A 462 -24.90 27.91 6.22
CA GLU A 462 -25.90 28.92 6.58
C GLU A 462 -25.27 30.32 6.69
N TYR A 463 -24.12 30.44 7.36
CA TYR A 463 -23.42 31.72 7.54
C TYR A 463 -22.86 32.31 6.23
N MET A 464 -22.53 31.47 5.25
CA MET A 464 -22.10 31.91 3.92
C MET A 464 -23.28 32.37 3.03
N GLY A 465 -24.52 32.14 3.45
CA GLY A 465 -25.73 32.56 2.74
C GLY A 465 -26.54 31.43 2.10
N GLY A 466 -26.25 30.16 2.43
CA GLY A 466 -26.89 28.98 1.84
C GLY A 466 -26.19 28.47 0.57
N ALA A 467 -26.48 27.22 0.19
CA ALA A 467 -25.78 26.52 -0.90
C ALA A 467 -25.82 27.27 -2.24
N ASP A 468 -26.99 27.72 -2.69
CA ASP A 468 -27.16 28.41 -3.98
C ASP A 468 -26.27 29.66 -4.09
N ALA A 469 -26.23 30.48 -3.04
CA ALA A 469 -25.44 31.71 -3.00
C ALA A 469 -23.93 31.45 -2.94
N VAL A 470 -23.52 30.30 -2.40
CA VAL A 470 -22.13 29.87 -2.35
C VAL A 470 -21.73 29.30 -3.70
N LEU A 471 -22.53 28.42 -4.31
CA LEU A 471 -22.25 27.82 -5.62
C LEU A 471 -22.05 28.86 -6.72
N GLU A 472 -22.83 29.94 -6.73
CA GLU A 472 -22.63 31.05 -7.68
C GLU A 472 -21.23 31.69 -7.56
N LYS A 473 -20.72 31.85 -6.33
CA LYS A 473 -19.38 32.39 -6.09
C LYS A 473 -18.29 31.37 -6.46
N LEU A 474 -18.49 30.10 -6.08
CA LEU A 474 -17.56 29.02 -6.40
C LEU A 474 -17.40 28.82 -7.90
N ALA A 475 -18.45 29.03 -8.70
CA ALA A 475 -18.34 29.02 -10.15
C ALA A 475 -17.36 30.10 -10.66
N GLY A 476 -17.42 31.31 -10.09
CA GLY A 476 -16.46 32.38 -10.41
C GLY A 476 -15.03 32.07 -9.98
N ASP A 477 -14.85 31.48 -8.79
CA ASP A 477 -13.53 31.07 -8.29
C ASP A 477 -12.95 29.89 -9.10
N TYR A 478 -13.80 28.97 -9.56
CA TYR A 478 -13.44 27.87 -10.45
C TYR A 478 -12.96 28.38 -11.82
N ASP A 479 -13.72 29.32 -12.41
CA ASP A 479 -13.36 30.00 -13.65
C ASP A 479 -12.08 30.85 -13.52
N ALA A 480 -11.69 31.21 -12.29
CA ALA A 480 -10.43 31.90 -11.98
C ALA A 480 -9.26 30.94 -11.67
N GLY A 481 -9.48 29.62 -11.64
CA GLY A 481 -8.45 28.62 -11.37
C GLY A 481 -8.16 28.37 -9.90
N GLU A 482 -9.00 28.84 -8.97
CA GLU A 482 -8.80 28.72 -7.52
C GLU A 482 -9.28 27.36 -6.98
N TYR A 483 -8.82 26.26 -7.58
CA TYR A 483 -9.39 24.92 -7.38
C TYR A 483 -9.34 24.40 -5.94
N GLU A 484 -8.24 24.64 -5.22
CA GLU A 484 -8.12 24.22 -3.81
C GLU A 484 -9.15 24.94 -2.92
N LEU A 485 -9.39 26.24 -3.19
CA LEU A 485 -10.41 27.02 -2.49
C LEU A 485 -11.81 26.51 -2.81
N VAL A 486 -12.08 26.25 -4.09
CA VAL A 486 -13.37 25.73 -4.56
C VAL A 486 -13.67 24.38 -3.91
N ALA A 487 -12.74 23.42 -3.98
CA ALA A 487 -12.91 22.11 -3.36
C ALA A 487 -13.15 22.21 -1.85
N THR A 488 -12.35 23.05 -1.15
CA THR A 488 -12.48 23.25 0.30
C THR A 488 -13.84 23.80 0.71
N ILE A 489 -14.38 24.78 -0.03
CA ILE A 489 -15.67 25.38 0.31
C ILE A 489 -16.82 24.48 -0.14
N ALA A 490 -16.73 23.85 -1.31
CA ALA A 490 -17.73 22.92 -1.83
C ALA A 490 -17.91 21.72 -0.91
N SER A 491 -16.83 21.21 -0.28
CA SER A 491 -16.93 20.10 0.66
C SER A 491 -17.82 20.42 1.88
N TYR A 492 -17.86 21.69 2.33
CA TYR A 492 -18.82 22.08 3.37
C TYR A 492 -20.27 22.03 2.89
N LEU A 493 -20.54 22.33 1.62
CA LEU A 493 -21.88 22.17 1.06
C LEU A 493 -22.26 20.69 0.99
N VAL A 494 -21.34 19.82 0.57
CA VAL A 494 -21.53 18.37 0.49
C VAL A 494 -21.76 17.75 1.86
N PHE A 495 -20.97 18.11 2.87
CA PHE A 495 -21.17 17.62 4.23
C PHE A 495 -22.41 18.22 4.93
N ALA A 496 -22.90 19.37 4.47
CA ALA A 496 -24.16 19.95 4.95
C ALA A 496 -25.39 19.25 4.37
N ASP A 497 -25.34 18.90 3.07
CA ASP A 497 -26.37 18.14 2.35
C ASP A 497 -25.72 17.18 1.33
N PRO A 498 -25.51 15.90 1.68
CA PRO A 498 -24.82 14.95 0.81
C PRO A 498 -25.63 14.53 -0.43
N ASN A 499 -26.90 14.95 -0.53
CA ASN A 499 -27.73 14.73 -1.72
C ASN A 499 -27.67 15.91 -2.70
N ASN A 500 -26.99 17.01 -2.36
CA ASN A 500 -26.81 18.14 -3.26
C ASN A 500 -25.79 17.80 -4.36
N MET A 501 -26.30 17.31 -5.49
CA MET A 501 -25.45 16.90 -6.61
C MET A 501 -24.73 18.06 -7.29
N GLU A 502 -25.23 19.29 -7.22
CA GLU A 502 -24.54 20.46 -7.77
C GLU A 502 -23.29 20.80 -6.94
N ALA A 503 -23.40 20.72 -5.60
CA ALA A 503 -22.25 20.86 -4.70
C ALA A 503 -21.22 19.75 -4.92
N ARG A 504 -21.68 18.51 -5.05
CA ARG A 504 -20.80 17.36 -5.33
C ARG A 504 -20.08 17.48 -6.66
N GLU A 505 -20.75 17.94 -7.72
CA GLU A 505 -20.10 18.18 -9.01
C GLU A 505 -19.11 19.34 -8.94
N MET A 506 -19.44 20.43 -8.23
CA MET A 506 -18.50 21.55 -8.04
C MET A 506 -17.22 21.12 -7.32
N GLU A 507 -17.35 20.32 -6.26
CA GLU A 507 -16.19 19.72 -5.57
C GLU A 507 -15.43 18.76 -6.49
N ALA A 508 -16.14 17.86 -7.18
CA ALA A 508 -15.53 16.89 -8.10
C ALA A 508 -14.74 17.55 -9.23
N ALA A 509 -15.31 18.59 -9.86
CA ALA A 509 -14.65 19.33 -10.93
C ALA A 509 -13.36 20.02 -10.44
N ALA A 510 -13.39 20.61 -9.24
CA ALA A 510 -12.21 21.25 -8.66
C ALA A 510 -11.12 20.23 -8.30
N LEU A 511 -11.48 19.13 -7.64
CA LEU A 511 -10.55 18.04 -7.33
C LEU A 511 -9.97 17.41 -8.60
N GLU A 512 -10.76 17.26 -9.66
CA GLU A 512 -10.29 16.76 -10.95
C GLU A 512 -9.21 17.65 -11.57
N GLN A 513 -9.37 18.97 -11.54
CA GLN A 513 -8.32 19.90 -12.00
C GLN A 513 -7.06 19.83 -11.12
N LEU A 514 -7.20 19.68 -9.80
CA LEU A 514 -6.05 19.44 -8.90
C LEU A 514 -5.32 18.13 -9.25
N GLY A 515 -6.07 17.06 -9.54
CA GLY A 515 -5.52 15.78 -9.99
C GLY A 515 -4.80 15.87 -11.34
N TYR A 516 -5.28 16.72 -12.26
CA TYR A 516 -4.61 16.98 -13.55
C TYR A 516 -3.31 17.77 -13.41
N GLN A 517 -3.16 18.57 -12.34
CA GLN A 517 -1.95 19.35 -12.04
C GLN A 517 -0.95 18.59 -11.17
N ALA A 518 -1.39 17.55 -10.46
CA ALA A 518 -0.58 16.82 -9.49
C ALA A 518 0.64 16.13 -10.13
N GLU A 519 1.82 16.36 -9.54
CA GLU A 519 3.08 15.69 -9.90
C GLU A 519 3.17 14.28 -9.31
N SER A 520 2.53 14.04 -8.17
CA SER A 520 2.51 12.74 -7.50
C SER A 520 1.39 11.85 -8.06
N GLY A 521 1.73 10.62 -8.42
CA GLY A 521 0.76 9.59 -8.80
C GLY A 521 -0.30 9.37 -7.72
N PRO A 522 0.10 9.05 -6.47
CA PRO A 522 -0.86 8.89 -5.37
C PRO A 522 -1.74 10.10 -5.07
N ALA A 523 -1.22 11.33 -5.21
CA ALA A 523 -2.03 12.53 -5.03
C ALA A 523 -3.06 12.67 -6.14
N ARG A 524 -2.62 12.50 -7.41
CA ARG A 524 -3.50 12.50 -8.58
C ARG A 524 -4.64 11.50 -8.38
N ASP A 525 -4.29 10.26 -8.07
CA ASP A 525 -5.27 9.19 -7.94
C ASP A 525 -6.25 9.47 -6.79
N SER A 526 -5.78 10.03 -5.68
CA SER A 526 -6.65 10.41 -4.56
C SER A 526 -7.66 11.49 -4.94
N TYR A 527 -7.23 12.52 -5.69
CA TYR A 527 -8.10 13.57 -6.20
C TYR A 527 -9.14 13.03 -7.20
N LEU A 528 -8.71 12.18 -8.13
CA LEU A 528 -9.59 11.64 -9.17
C LEU A 528 -10.57 10.60 -8.62
N MET A 529 -10.16 9.77 -7.65
CA MET A 529 -11.05 8.87 -6.93
C MET A 529 -12.12 9.63 -6.14
N ALA A 530 -11.73 10.71 -5.47
CA ALA A 530 -12.67 11.62 -4.81
C ALA A 530 -13.70 12.18 -5.80
N ALA A 531 -13.26 12.70 -6.94
CA ALA A 531 -14.14 13.22 -7.98
C ALA A 531 -15.09 12.14 -8.54
N GLN A 532 -14.60 10.92 -8.77
CA GLN A 532 -15.41 9.80 -9.23
C GLN A 532 -16.48 9.39 -8.19
N GLU A 533 -16.12 9.32 -6.91
CA GLU A 533 -17.07 9.02 -5.84
C GLU A 533 -18.10 10.13 -5.65
N LEU A 534 -17.70 11.40 -5.72
CA LEU A 534 -18.61 12.55 -5.65
C LEU A 534 -19.61 12.57 -6.81
N ARG A 535 -19.24 12.10 -8.00
CA ARG A 535 -20.15 11.98 -9.15
C ARG A 535 -21.05 10.73 -9.13
N SER A 536 -20.73 9.75 -8.28
CA SER A 536 -21.44 8.47 -8.22
C SER A 536 -22.57 8.47 -7.19
N SER A 537 -23.71 7.86 -7.53
CA SER A 537 -24.75 7.53 -6.54
C SER A 537 -24.53 6.18 -5.85
N GLN A 538 -23.50 5.43 -6.26
CA GLN A 538 -23.15 4.13 -5.72
C GLN A 538 -21.94 4.22 -4.80
N GLN A 539 -22.03 3.54 -3.65
CA GLN A 539 -20.93 3.40 -2.71
C GLN A 539 -19.85 2.46 -3.26
N VAL A 540 -18.59 2.85 -3.06
CA VAL A 540 -17.44 2.03 -3.43
C VAL A 540 -17.38 0.78 -2.56
N GLN A 541 -17.54 -0.38 -3.19
CA GLN A 541 -17.58 -1.68 -2.52
C GLN A 541 -16.21 -2.09 -2.02
N GLY A 542 -16.05 -2.25 -0.70
CA GLY A 542 -14.84 -2.74 -0.04
C GLY A 542 -14.65 -4.25 -0.11
N PHE A 543 -13.41 -4.71 0.08
CA PHE A 543 -13.10 -6.12 0.36
C PHE A 543 -11.92 -6.21 1.33
N THR A 544 -11.84 -7.30 2.08
CA THR A 544 -10.68 -7.59 2.95
C THR A 544 -9.56 -8.23 2.14
N THR A 545 -8.33 -7.78 2.36
CA THR A 545 -7.11 -8.31 1.73
C THR A 545 -6.28 -9.16 2.71
N ILE A 546 -6.74 -9.32 3.95
CA ILE A 546 -6.06 -10.17 4.93
C ILE A 546 -6.13 -11.62 4.45
N SER A 547 -4.98 -12.16 4.04
CA SER A 547 -4.90 -13.53 3.52
C SER A 547 -4.92 -14.56 4.66
N ALA A 548 -5.31 -15.79 4.32
CA ALA A 548 -5.25 -16.91 5.26
C ALA A 548 -3.82 -17.18 5.75
N ASP A 549 -2.82 -17.00 4.88
CA ASP A 549 -1.41 -17.17 5.24
C ASP A 549 -0.96 -16.11 6.26
N VAL A 550 -1.37 -14.84 6.09
CA VAL A 550 -1.08 -13.76 7.04
C VAL A 550 -1.68 -14.07 8.41
N LEU A 551 -2.95 -14.52 8.47
CA LEU A 551 -3.60 -14.89 9.74
C LEU A 551 -2.93 -16.09 10.40
N SER A 552 -2.59 -17.12 9.62
CA SER A 552 -1.96 -18.32 10.15
C SER A 552 -0.61 -18.01 10.79
N ALA A 553 0.12 -17.07 10.21
CA ALA A 553 1.39 -16.55 10.69
C ALA A 553 1.31 -15.69 11.98
N MET A 554 0.14 -15.15 12.35
CA MET A 554 0.01 -14.26 13.52
C MET A 554 0.12 -15.02 14.85
N PRO A 555 1.02 -14.69 15.78
CA PRO A 555 0.98 -15.26 17.13
C PRO A 555 -0.39 -15.12 17.79
N THR A 556 -0.76 -16.06 18.68
CA THR A 556 -2.07 -16.04 19.37
C THR A 556 -2.36 -14.71 20.08
N SER A 557 -1.34 -14.04 20.61
CA SER A 557 -1.49 -12.69 21.19
C SER A 557 -2.03 -11.68 20.16
N MET A 558 -1.47 -11.65 18.94
CA MET A 558 -1.91 -10.70 17.91
C MET A 558 -3.32 -11.01 17.40
N LEU A 559 -3.72 -12.29 17.34
CA LEU A 559 -5.11 -12.65 17.02
C LEU A 559 -6.06 -12.14 18.11
N LEU A 560 -5.68 -12.26 19.38
CA LEU A 560 -6.48 -11.78 20.50
C LEU A 560 -6.51 -10.24 20.58
N ASP A 561 -5.43 -9.55 20.22
CA ASP A 561 -5.41 -8.08 20.05
C ASP A 561 -6.42 -7.65 18.98
N TYR A 562 -6.44 -8.32 17.83
CA TYR A 562 -7.40 -7.99 16.77
C TYR A 562 -8.85 -8.28 17.16
N ILE A 563 -9.11 -9.39 17.87
CA ILE A 563 -10.42 -9.67 18.46
C ILE A 563 -10.79 -8.59 19.49
N ALA A 564 -9.84 -8.07 20.27
CA ALA A 564 -10.09 -6.98 21.21
C ALA A 564 -10.49 -5.69 20.51
N VAL A 565 -9.90 -5.37 19.35
CA VAL A 565 -10.29 -4.22 18.50
C VAL A 565 -11.75 -4.34 18.02
N ARG A 566 -12.24 -5.57 17.81
CA ARG A 566 -13.62 -5.84 17.37
C ARG A 566 -14.66 -5.77 18.48
N LEU A 567 -14.27 -5.75 19.75
CA LEU A 567 -15.25 -5.70 20.83
C LEU A 567 -16.06 -4.40 20.79
N ASP A 568 -17.37 -4.51 20.57
CA ASP A 568 -18.29 -3.38 20.71
C ASP A 568 -18.42 -3.04 22.20
N GLY A 569 -17.88 -1.87 22.56
CA GLY A 569 -17.87 -1.41 23.95
C GLY A 569 -19.26 -1.07 24.52
N GLN A 570 -20.25 -0.74 23.67
CA GLN A 570 -21.62 -0.50 24.11
C GLN A 570 -22.33 -1.82 24.42
N MET A 571 -22.13 -2.84 23.59
CA MET A 571 -22.67 -4.17 23.83
C MET A 571 -22.01 -4.86 25.04
N ALA A 572 -20.73 -4.57 25.27
CA ALA A 572 -19.97 -5.10 26.40
C ALA A 572 -20.15 -4.30 27.71
N ASP A 573 -20.99 -3.26 27.73
CA ASP A 573 -21.23 -2.48 28.95
C ASP A 573 -21.90 -3.34 30.04
N GLY A 574 -21.36 -3.26 31.26
CA GLY A 574 -21.80 -4.07 32.40
C GLY A 574 -21.36 -5.54 32.39
N GLU A 575 -20.76 -6.05 31.31
CA GLU A 575 -20.22 -7.41 31.27
C GLU A 575 -18.99 -7.57 32.18
N ASN A 576 -18.88 -8.75 32.79
CA ASN A 576 -17.76 -9.12 33.67
C ASN A 576 -17.62 -10.64 33.74
N PHE A 577 -16.79 -11.21 32.89
CA PHE A 577 -16.55 -12.65 32.86
C PHE A 577 -15.11 -12.98 32.46
N ARG A 578 -14.74 -14.24 32.73
CA ARG A 578 -13.47 -14.85 32.33
C ARG A 578 -13.72 -16.10 31.50
N MET A 579 -12.92 -16.28 30.46
CA MET A 579 -12.94 -17.46 29.59
C MET A 579 -11.55 -18.07 29.50
N ASN A 580 -11.43 -19.38 29.70
CA ASN A 580 -10.22 -20.12 29.36
C ASN A 580 -10.30 -20.53 27.89
N LEU A 581 -9.41 -20.03 27.04
CA LEU A 581 -9.24 -20.48 25.65
C LEU A 581 -8.20 -21.60 25.61
N ALA A 582 -8.50 -22.69 24.93
CA ALA A 582 -7.57 -23.78 24.63
C ALA A 582 -7.58 -24.09 23.12
N LEU A 583 -6.44 -23.95 22.46
CA LEU A 583 -6.22 -24.31 21.07
C LEU A 583 -5.78 -25.78 20.99
N ASN A 584 -6.67 -26.66 20.54
CA ASN A 584 -6.49 -28.11 20.70
C ASN A 584 -5.46 -28.74 19.75
N ASP A 585 -5.17 -28.08 18.64
CA ASP A 585 -4.23 -28.50 17.60
C ASP A 585 -2.81 -27.98 17.83
N THR A 586 -2.66 -26.76 18.38
CA THR A 586 -1.34 -26.20 18.73
C THR A 586 -0.93 -26.41 20.19
N GLY A 587 -1.88 -26.69 21.07
CA GLY A 587 -1.65 -26.80 22.52
C GLY A 587 -1.51 -25.45 23.23
N GLU A 588 -1.64 -24.34 22.51
CA GLU A 588 -1.66 -23.00 23.09
C GLU A 588 -2.91 -22.78 23.92
N LYS A 589 -2.81 -21.87 24.90
CA LYS A 589 -3.94 -21.49 25.76
C LYS A 589 -3.85 -20.02 26.13
N ALA A 590 -4.98 -19.43 26.51
CA ALA A 590 -5.03 -18.09 27.06
C ALA A 590 -6.17 -17.94 28.06
N LEU A 591 -6.01 -17.06 29.04
CA LEU A 591 -7.11 -16.54 29.84
C LEU A 591 -7.58 -15.24 29.19
N ILE A 592 -8.88 -15.13 28.90
CA ILE A 592 -9.52 -13.92 28.37
C ILE A 592 -10.44 -13.37 29.47
N GLN A 593 -10.44 -12.06 29.67
CA GLN A 593 -11.38 -11.36 30.54
C GLN A 593 -12.02 -10.20 29.79
N VAL A 594 -13.35 -10.16 29.79
CA VAL A 594 -14.11 -8.98 29.37
C VAL A 594 -14.65 -8.32 30.62
N LYS A 595 -14.27 -7.07 30.85
CA LYS A 595 -14.71 -6.27 31.98
C LYS A 595 -14.62 -4.79 31.67
N ASN A 596 -15.63 -4.01 32.08
CA ASN A 596 -15.70 -2.56 31.83
C ASN A 596 -15.59 -2.22 30.33
N SER A 597 -16.27 -3.00 29.48
CA SER A 597 -16.21 -2.85 28.01
C SER A 597 -14.81 -3.03 27.40
N VAL A 598 -13.90 -3.72 28.09
CA VAL A 598 -12.53 -3.98 27.64
C VAL A 598 -12.24 -5.48 27.66
N LEU A 599 -11.65 -5.97 26.57
CA LEU A 599 -11.04 -7.30 26.49
C LEU A 599 -9.57 -7.20 26.89
N VAL A 600 -9.16 -7.97 27.90
CA VAL A 600 -7.76 -8.24 28.23
C VAL A 600 -7.50 -9.73 28.21
N TYR A 601 -6.28 -10.14 27.90
CA TYR A 601 -5.92 -11.55 27.84
C TYR A 601 -4.51 -11.81 28.38
N TRP A 602 -4.27 -13.07 28.74
CA TRP A 602 -2.98 -13.57 29.22
C TRP A 602 -2.67 -14.91 28.55
N VAL A 603 -1.77 -14.89 27.57
CA VAL A 603 -1.34 -16.10 26.85
C VAL A 603 -0.55 -17.01 27.80
N GLY A 604 -0.77 -18.32 27.70
CA GLY A 604 -0.16 -19.33 28.56
C GLY A 604 -0.80 -19.45 29.95
N GLU A 605 -1.81 -18.63 30.26
CA GLU A 605 -2.52 -18.66 31.54
C GLU A 605 -3.90 -19.33 31.45
N SER A 606 -4.43 -19.71 32.61
CA SER A 606 -5.78 -20.26 32.79
C SER A 606 -6.22 -20.01 34.23
N SER A 607 -7.53 -19.87 34.45
CA SER A 607 -8.12 -19.63 35.78
C SER A 607 -9.18 -20.66 36.11
N ASP A 608 -9.13 -21.24 37.30
CA ASP A 608 -10.20 -22.12 37.82
C ASP A 608 -11.50 -21.36 38.08
N GLU A 609 -11.43 -20.03 38.21
CA GLU A 609 -12.57 -19.12 38.35
C GLU A 609 -13.18 -18.70 36.99
N ALA A 610 -12.71 -19.24 35.86
CA ALA A 610 -13.28 -18.91 34.56
C ALA A 610 -14.73 -19.39 34.46
N ASN A 611 -15.61 -18.55 33.89
CA ASN A 611 -17.03 -18.86 33.72
C ASN A 611 -17.25 -19.96 32.67
N VAL A 612 -16.39 -19.99 31.66
CA VAL A 612 -16.41 -20.96 30.58
C VAL A 612 -14.99 -21.29 30.14
N LYS A 613 -14.79 -22.53 29.71
CA LYS A 613 -13.61 -22.95 28.94
C LYS A 613 -14.05 -23.23 27.52
N VAL A 614 -13.40 -22.60 26.55
CA VAL A 614 -13.65 -22.77 25.12
C VAL A 614 -12.45 -23.52 24.53
N THR A 615 -12.72 -24.67 23.93
CA THR A 615 -11.71 -25.47 23.22
C THR A 615 -12.02 -25.43 21.74
N MET A 616 -11.06 -25.03 20.89
CA MET A 616 -11.26 -24.98 19.44
C MET A 616 -9.94 -25.19 18.69
N PRO A 617 -9.95 -25.55 17.40
CA PRO A 617 -8.78 -25.43 16.54
C PRO A 617 -8.32 -23.98 16.38
N ARG A 618 -7.04 -23.75 16.20
CA ARG A 618 -6.48 -22.42 15.91
C ARG A 618 -7.13 -21.75 14.70
N ARG A 619 -7.39 -22.52 13.64
CA ARG A 619 -8.11 -22.04 12.44
C ARG A 619 -9.50 -21.46 12.76
N THR A 620 -10.17 -21.98 13.78
CA THR A 620 -11.47 -21.47 14.22
C THR A 620 -11.34 -20.13 14.93
N LEU A 621 -10.24 -19.90 15.66
CA LEU A 621 -9.91 -18.58 16.22
C LEU A 621 -9.59 -17.56 15.12
N GLU A 622 -8.84 -17.96 14.09
CA GLU A 622 -8.54 -17.12 12.91
C GLU A 622 -9.84 -16.69 12.20
N GLN A 623 -10.79 -17.62 12.03
CA GLN A 623 -12.11 -17.34 11.47
C GLN A 623 -12.91 -16.36 12.35
N LEU A 624 -12.93 -16.59 13.66
CA LEU A 624 -13.60 -15.69 14.61
C LEU A 624 -13.02 -14.27 14.54
N ALA A 625 -11.70 -14.15 14.37
CA ALA A 625 -11.02 -12.86 14.24
C ALA A 625 -11.42 -12.12 12.95
N LEU A 626 -11.62 -12.82 11.84
CA LEU A 626 -12.02 -12.24 10.56
C LEU A 626 -13.52 -11.91 10.47
N ASP A 627 -14.35 -12.84 10.88
CA ASP A 627 -15.80 -12.75 10.73
C ASP A 627 -16.48 -13.55 11.85
N PRO A 628 -16.91 -12.90 12.93
CA PRO A 628 -17.61 -13.56 14.03
C PRO A 628 -18.96 -14.17 13.63
N THR A 629 -19.46 -13.92 12.42
CA THR A 629 -20.75 -14.47 11.96
C THR A 629 -20.64 -15.87 11.36
N VAL A 630 -19.43 -16.34 11.02
CA VAL A 630 -19.24 -17.66 10.43
C VAL A 630 -19.35 -18.78 11.48
N PRO A 631 -19.83 -19.99 11.10
CA PRO A 631 -19.90 -21.11 12.03
C PRO A 631 -18.53 -21.50 12.60
N LEU A 632 -18.39 -21.41 13.93
CA LEU A 632 -17.17 -21.75 14.66
C LEU A 632 -16.98 -23.28 14.77
N SER A 633 -16.59 -23.88 13.66
CA SER A 633 -16.44 -25.33 13.51
C SER A 633 -15.40 -25.89 14.49
N GLY A 634 -15.74 -26.95 15.22
CA GLY A 634 -14.83 -27.58 16.17
C GLY A 634 -14.67 -26.85 17.51
N ALA A 635 -15.39 -25.73 17.74
CA ALA A 635 -15.47 -25.10 19.05
C ALA A 635 -16.36 -25.92 20.00
N ALA A 636 -15.90 -26.12 21.23
CA ALA A 636 -16.61 -26.79 22.31
C ALA A 636 -16.47 -25.99 23.61
N THR A 637 -17.51 -25.99 24.44
CA THR A 637 -17.55 -25.25 25.70
C THR A 637 -17.72 -26.19 26.90
N GLU A 638 -17.01 -25.90 27.98
CA GLU A 638 -17.19 -26.50 29.31
C GLU A 638 -17.51 -25.36 30.31
N GLY A 639 -18.61 -25.47 31.07
CA GLY A 639 -19.08 -24.40 31.95
C GLY A 639 -20.30 -23.66 31.38
N ASP A 640 -20.40 -22.35 31.58
CA ASP A 640 -21.51 -21.54 31.09
C ASP A 640 -21.32 -21.15 29.61
N ALA A 641 -21.81 -22.00 28.71
CA ALA A 641 -21.73 -21.79 27.26
C ALA A 641 -22.31 -20.43 26.79
N SER A 642 -23.29 -19.88 27.51
CA SER A 642 -23.92 -18.61 27.16
C SER A 642 -22.94 -17.44 27.21
N VAL A 643 -21.87 -17.54 28.00
CA VAL A 643 -20.81 -16.52 28.07
C VAL A 643 -20.07 -16.41 26.74
N PHE A 644 -19.75 -17.54 26.11
CA PHE A 644 -19.06 -17.53 24.82
C PHE A 644 -19.98 -17.04 23.69
N GLU A 645 -21.26 -17.43 23.71
CA GLU A 645 -22.24 -16.93 22.74
C GLU A 645 -22.41 -15.40 22.83
N ARG A 646 -22.54 -14.86 24.05
CA ARG A 646 -22.56 -13.41 24.26
C ARG A 646 -21.26 -12.75 23.81
N PHE A 647 -20.11 -13.34 24.15
CA PHE A 647 -18.81 -12.85 23.70
C PHE A 647 -18.73 -12.68 22.19
N VAL A 648 -19.06 -13.72 21.43
CA VAL A 648 -19.08 -13.67 19.96
C VAL A 648 -20.08 -12.62 19.47
N GLY A 649 -21.26 -12.53 20.11
CA GLY A 649 -22.27 -11.53 19.78
C GLY A 649 -21.88 -10.08 20.07
N MET A 650 -20.81 -9.82 20.82
CA MET A 650 -20.26 -8.48 21.08
C MET A 650 -19.12 -8.12 20.10
N LEU A 651 -18.72 -9.01 19.20
CA LEU A 651 -17.67 -8.73 18.21
C LEU A 651 -18.30 -8.16 16.94
N ASP A 652 -17.83 -6.99 16.54
CA ASP A 652 -18.31 -6.28 15.37
C ASP A 652 -17.70 -6.81 14.06
N VAL A 653 -18.35 -6.51 12.94
CA VAL A 653 -17.85 -6.71 11.57
C VAL A 653 -17.66 -5.34 10.92
N PHE A 654 -16.42 -4.95 10.69
CA PHE A 654 -16.12 -3.68 10.05
C PHE A 654 -16.48 -3.70 8.56
N ASP A 655 -17.37 -2.79 8.13
CA ASP A 655 -17.68 -2.59 6.71
C ASP A 655 -16.50 -1.93 5.97
N PRO A 656 -15.90 -2.60 4.97
CA PRO A 656 -14.81 -2.04 4.18
C PRO A 656 -15.24 -0.97 3.17
N SER A 657 -16.54 -0.65 3.08
CA SER A 657 -17.13 0.21 2.06
C SER A 657 -17.43 1.64 2.53
N PHE A 658 -17.00 2.03 3.74
CA PHE A 658 -17.36 3.32 4.35
C PHE A 658 -17.06 4.55 3.46
N ASN A 659 -17.84 5.62 3.63
CA ASN A 659 -17.69 6.87 2.87
C ASN A 659 -16.43 7.64 3.28
N ILE A 660 -15.80 8.35 2.32
CA ILE A 660 -14.64 9.23 2.58
C ILE A 660 -15.00 10.70 2.31
N VAL A 661 -15.46 10.99 1.08
CA VAL A 661 -15.82 12.34 0.62
C VAL A 661 -17.29 12.70 0.85
N LEU A 662 -18.03 11.79 1.51
CA LEU A 662 -19.41 11.98 1.95
C LEU A 662 -19.48 11.63 3.45
N PRO A 663 -20.44 12.20 4.21
CA PRO A 663 -20.71 11.82 5.60
C PRO A 663 -20.95 10.32 5.83
#